data_AF-A0A9Q0TKW4-F1
#
_entry.id   AF-A0A9Q0TKW4-F1
#
_cell.length_a   1.000
_cell.length_b   1.000
_cell.length_c   1.000
_cell.angle_alpha   90.00
_cell.angle_beta   90.00
_cell.angle_gamma   90.00
#
_symmetry.space_group_name_H-M   'P 1'
#
loop_
_entity.id
_entity.type
_entity.pdbx_description
1 polymer ?
#
loop_
_entity_poly.entity_id
_entity_poly.type
_entity_poly.pdbx_seq_one_letter_code
_entity_poly.pdbx_strand_id
1 'polypeptide(L)'
;MENTESEEPEKKRPHLNSPLSPTMARNSSTSPPDNKSVDVTVLQCQNQKLVQQSDAQKHEFHGLETKIKELKDKQASYDGILITVNKLWNQLVDDLVLLGIRAGGGQDFLQILDHADHSGGSIPPCPAEQIFLCRLLKTDSIQSNDNDGIVRSVEEALASRHSSTMELMKFLEDTIDAQRAKTDSIAEELNGKLYTEDVIIQLSKIDDMMKDEAKNLREVIDVLRSKHKEYSDEIQTCISNHSADQSEIKRVAGDLEEIMAELEGSRRKLVDLRMQKDAAVGIHMPAPSAINGNLSPEKTADRSKRMRELRDLLDKTKILAADRLSELEDARDENQTLSKELEDLENELKDDKHIYSSRLYSLVDDQLQHWNDEVERFKTLTDSLQADRSFVVRREKEVKAKVESADAARNMMDTAVPRIEELELNLRKCIIEKNDLEIKMEEAVQDSGRKDIKEEFRVMASALSKEMCMMEAQLNRWKQTAHEAVSLHEESKSLKALLNEKTNEQKCLAGKCAEQVADIKSLKTLIEKLQKEKQELQIVLDMYGQEGYDNRNLIEIKESERRARNQAEVLKSALDEHSLELRVKAATEAEAACQQRLSATEAEIAELRAKLDASERDILELKEAIKSKDREAEAYISEIENIGQAYEDMQTQNQHLLQQVGERDDYNIKLVSESVKTKASSKLSTFREASTGKAPSTS
;
A
#
# COMPACT_ATOMS: atom_id res chain seq x y z
N MET A 1 14.73 61.24 -48.86
CA MET A 1 16.04 61.81 -48.49
C MET A 1 16.86 60.63 -47.99
N GLU A 2 17.47 59.93 -48.93
CA GLU A 2 18.91 60.02 -49.26
C GLU A 2 19.76 59.10 -48.37
N ASN A 3 20.12 57.96 -48.99
CA ASN A 3 21.26 57.07 -48.82
C ASN A 3 22.32 57.41 -47.76
N THR A 4 22.70 56.38 -47.00
CA THR A 4 24.12 55.95 -47.00
C THR A 4 24.20 54.44 -46.76
N GLU A 5 24.75 53.75 -47.76
CA GLU A 5 25.12 52.34 -47.77
C GLU A 5 26.30 52.08 -46.83
N SER A 6 26.31 50.90 -46.20
CA SER A 6 27.51 50.07 -46.09
C SER A 6 27.06 48.63 -45.82
N GLU A 7 27.09 47.84 -46.90
CA GLU A 7 26.91 46.40 -46.93
C GLU A 7 27.94 45.69 -46.04
N GLU A 8 27.48 44.85 -45.12
CA GLU A 8 28.29 43.84 -44.47
C GLU A 8 28.33 42.55 -45.32
N PRO A 9 29.48 41.86 -45.41
CA PRO A 9 29.69 40.83 -46.42
C PRO A 9 29.10 39.47 -46.02
N GLU A 10 28.31 38.90 -46.93
CA GLU A 10 27.93 37.50 -46.99
C GLU A 10 29.17 36.58 -46.93
N LYS A 11 29.44 35.98 -45.77
CA LYS A 11 30.33 34.82 -45.68
C LYS A 11 29.58 33.59 -46.20
N LYS A 12 29.75 33.36 -47.49
CA LYS A 12 29.39 32.13 -48.21
C LYS A 12 29.95 30.90 -47.49
N ARG A 13 29.06 29.93 -47.26
CA ARG A 13 29.35 28.54 -46.88
C ARG A 13 30.43 27.93 -47.78
N PRO A 14 31.48 27.30 -47.24
CA PRO A 14 32.27 26.34 -47.99
C PRO A 14 31.55 24.99 -47.94
N HIS A 15 31.09 24.54 -49.10
CA HIS A 15 30.66 23.16 -49.34
C HIS A 15 31.81 22.20 -49.02
N LEU A 16 31.63 21.31 -48.04
CA LEU A 16 32.51 20.19 -47.78
C LEU A 16 32.31 19.16 -48.89
N ASN A 17 33.14 19.25 -49.92
CA ASN A 17 33.32 18.18 -50.91
C ASN A 17 34.14 17.05 -50.26
N SER A 18 33.58 15.84 -50.22
CA SER A 18 34.32 14.60 -50.01
C SER A 18 35.46 14.47 -51.03
N PRO A 19 36.67 14.03 -50.65
CA PRO A 19 37.67 13.60 -51.62
C PRO A 19 37.34 12.20 -52.12
N LEU A 20 36.97 12.14 -53.39
CA LEU A 20 37.03 10.95 -54.23
C LEU A 20 38.46 10.42 -54.31
N SER A 21 38.55 9.10 -54.44
CA SER A 21 39.70 8.24 -54.71
C SER A 21 40.83 8.86 -55.54
N PRO A 22 42.11 8.54 -55.27
CA PRO A 22 43.20 9.00 -56.11
C PRO A 22 43.17 8.27 -57.46
N THR A 23 42.96 9.04 -58.52
CA THR A 23 43.05 8.58 -59.92
C THR A 23 44.52 8.35 -60.26
N MET A 24 44.84 7.16 -60.77
CA MET A 24 46.16 6.83 -61.30
C MET A 24 46.51 7.70 -62.51
N ALA A 25 47.43 8.65 -62.33
CA ALA A 25 48.07 9.37 -63.41
C ALA A 25 49.33 8.62 -63.87
N ARG A 26 49.28 8.18 -65.13
CA ARG A 26 50.30 7.48 -65.88
C ARG A 26 51.39 8.46 -66.32
N ASN A 27 52.58 8.41 -65.71
CA ASN A 27 53.75 9.10 -66.22
C ASN A 27 54.79 8.11 -66.75
N SER A 28 55.22 8.38 -67.97
CA SER A 28 56.04 7.60 -68.87
C SER A 28 57.51 7.53 -68.45
N SER A 29 58.13 6.45 -68.92
CA SER A 29 59.55 6.10 -68.94
C SER A 29 60.53 7.26 -69.14
N THR A 30 61.49 7.38 -68.23
CA THR A 30 62.86 7.83 -68.54
C THR A 30 63.83 7.14 -67.59
N SER A 31 64.83 6.45 -68.13
CA SER A 31 65.89 5.73 -67.39
C SER A 31 66.79 6.70 -66.60
N PRO A 32 67.53 6.22 -65.58
CA PRO A 32 68.00 7.04 -64.46
C PRO A 32 69.35 7.72 -64.73
N PRO A 33 69.61 8.91 -64.16
CA PRO A 33 70.95 9.33 -63.81
C PRO A 33 71.15 9.24 -62.29
N ASP A 34 72.23 8.56 -61.92
CA ASP A 34 72.97 8.56 -60.66
C ASP A 34 72.46 9.38 -59.47
N ASN A 35 72.29 8.65 -58.34
CA ASN A 35 72.71 9.02 -56.99
C ASN A 35 72.71 10.53 -56.66
N LYS A 36 71.52 11.07 -56.44
CA LYS A 36 71.32 12.01 -55.34
C LYS A 36 70.28 11.38 -54.44
N SER A 37 70.72 10.95 -53.26
CA SER A 37 69.85 10.54 -52.16
C SER A 37 68.67 11.51 -52.11
N VAL A 38 67.47 11.05 -52.46
CA VAL A 38 66.24 11.72 -52.03
C VAL A 38 66.44 11.83 -50.54
N ASP A 39 66.68 13.06 -50.08
CA ASP A 39 67.28 13.28 -48.78
C ASP A 39 66.34 12.67 -47.75
N VAL A 40 66.73 11.50 -47.24
CA VAL A 40 65.88 10.66 -46.38
C VAL A 40 65.44 11.51 -45.19
N THR A 41 66.29 12.45 -44.80
CA THR A 41 66.05 13.45 -43.77
C THR A 41 64.91 14.44 -44.12
N VAL A 42 64.77 14.87 -45.38
CA VAL A 42 63.69 15.76 -45.84
C VAL A 42 62.36 15.02 -45.89
N LEU A 43 62.33 13.78 -46.39
CA LEU A 43 61.12 12.95 -46.36
C LEU A 43 60.72 12.57 -44.93
N GLN A 44 61.69 12.30 -44.07
CA GLN A 44 61.46 12.02 -42.65
C GLN A 44 60.92 13.27 -41.93
N CYS A 45 61.44 14.46 -42.23
CA CYS A 45 60.92 15.73 -41.72
C CYS A 45 59.49 16.02 -42.23
N GLN A 46 59.20 15.73 -43.49
CA GLN A 46 57.87 15.93 -44.07
C GLN A 46 56.84 14.96 -43.50
N ASN A 47 57.21 13.68 -43.31
CA ASN A 47 56.39 12.69 -42.61
C ASN A 47 56.17 13.08 -41.15
N GLN A 48 57.22 13.54 -40.45
CA GLN A 48 57.08 14.01 -39.07
C GLN A 48 56.12 15.19 -38.96
N LYS A 49 56.15 16.13 -39.92
CA LYS A 49 55.20 17.26 -39.98
C LYS A 49 53.76 16.82 -40.27
N LEU A 50 53.56 15.83 -41.15
CA LEU A 50 52.24 15.25 -41.41
C LEU A 50 51.70 14.47 -40.21
N VAL A 51 52.56 13.75 -39.49
CA VAL A 51 52.20 13.07 -38.23
C VAL A 51 51.78 14.09 -37.18
N GLN A 52 52.55 15.16 -36.98
CA GLN A 52 52.18 16.24 -36.07
C GLN A 52 50.85 16.91 -36.45
N GLN A 53 50.60 17.12 -37.75
CA GLN A 53 49.33 17.67 -38.23
C GLN A 53 48.16 16.69 -38.02
N SER A 54 48.38 15.38 -38.24
CA SER A 54 47.38 14.34 -37.96
C SER A 54 47.08 14.25 -36.48
N ASP A 55 48.09 14.33 -35.62
CA ASP A 55 47.91 14.27 -34.17
C ASP A 55 47.23 15.54 -33.64
N ALA A 56 47.53 16.72 -34.18
CA ALA A 56 46.79 17.95 -33.88
C ALA A 56 45.30 17.84 -34.27
N GLN A 57 44.99 17.33 -35.46
CA GLN A 57 43.61 17.08 -35.90
C GLN A 57 42.92 16.04 -35.01
N LYS A 58 43.59 14.95 -34.64
CA LYS A 58 43.04 13.96 -33.70
C LYS A 58 42.71 14.58 -32.36
N HIS A 59 43.58 15.44 -31.81
CA HIS A 59 43.29 16.14 -30.56
C HIS A 59 42.08 17.08 -30.69
N GLU A 60 41.92 17.78 -31.81
CA GLU A 60 40.74 18.60 -32.09
C GLU A 60 39.45 17.75 -32.19
N PHE A 61 39.50 16.61 -32.89
CA PHE A 61 38.38 15.67 -32.96
C PHE A 61 38.00 15.11 -31.59
N HIS A 62 38.97 14.71 -30.76
CA HIS A 62 38.70 14.26 -29.39
C HIS A 62 38.08 15.37 -28.54
N GLY A 63 38.52 16.62 -28.72
CA GLY A 63 37.91 17.79 -28.07
C GLY A 63 36.45 18.02 -28.47
N LEU A 64 36.15 17.92 -29.77
CA LEU A 64 34.78 18.02 -30.29
C LEU A 64 33.90 16.84 -29.84
N GLU A 65 34.40 15.61 -29.85
CA GLU A 65 33.69 14.43 -29.33
C GLU A 65 33.36 14.58 -27.85
N THR A 66 34.31 15.08 -27.05
CA THR A 66 34.10 15.39 -25.64
C THR A 66 33.00 16.44 -25.49
N LYS A 67 33.02 17.49 -26.32
CA LYS A 67 31.98 18.54 -26.28
C LYS A 67 30.61 18.04 -26.68
N ILE A 68 30.51 17.18 -27.69
CA ILE A 68 29.25 16.54 -28.10
C ILE A 68 28.71 15.67 -26.96
N LYS A 69 29.57 14.90 -26.29
CA LYS A 69 29.18 14.11 -25.13
C LYS A 69 28.64 14.99 -24.00
N GLU A 70 29.35 16.06 -23.63
CA GLU A 70 28.88 17.03 -22.63
C GLU A 70 27.51 17.63 -22.98
N LEU A 71 27.28 17.98 -24.26
CA LEU A 71 26.00 18.54 -24.70
C LEU A 71 24.88 17.50 -24.65
N LYS A 72 25.14 16.24 -25.01
CA LYS A 72 24.18 15.13 -24.89
C LYS A 72 23.83 14.85 -23.44
N ASP A 73 24.82 14.85 -22.54
CA ASP A 73 24.60 14.64 -21.11
C ASP A 73 23.75 15.77 -20.51
N LYS A 74 24.01 17.02 -20.91
CA LYS A 74 23.17 18.18 -20.53
C LYS A 74 21.76 18.08 -21.10
N GLN A 75 21.60 17.71 -22.37
CA GLN A 75 20.30 17.53 -23.00
C GLN A 75 19.49 16.44 -22.27
N ALA A 76 20.11 15.29 -21.97
CA ALA A 76 19.47 14.22 -21.21
C ALA A 76 19.05 14.69 -19.80
N SER A 77 19.86 15.52 -19.14
CA SER A 77 19.50 16.14 -17.87
C SER A 77 18.30 17.09 -18.00
N TYR A 78 18.24 17.92 -19.04
CA TYR A 78 17.10 18.82 -19.29
C TYR A 78 15.83 18.04 -19.62
N ASP A 79 15.94 17.02 -20.47
CA ASP A 79 14.82 16.14 -20.81
C ASP A 79 14.28 15.44 -19.56
N GLY A 80 15.16 14.96 -18.68
CA GLY A 80 14.77 14.38 -17.39
C GLY A 80 14.00 15.35 -16.49
N ILE A 81 14.42 16.62 -16.43
CA ILE A 81 13.70 17.66 -15.69
C ILE A 81 12.32 17.90 -16.33
N LEU A 82 12.26 18.00 -17.66
CA LEU A 82 11.03 18.30 -18.38
C LEU A 82 10.00 17.15 -18.26
N ILE A 83 10.45 15.89 -18.32
CA ILE A 83 9.64 14.70 -18.01
C ILE A 83 9.04 14.81 -16.61
N THR A 84 9.88 15.17 -15.63
CA THR A 84 9.46 15.29 -14.23
C THR A 84 8.42 16.38 -14.05
N VAL A 85 8.64 17.57 -14.64
CA VAL A 85 7.68 18.68 -14.61
C VAL A 85 6.35 18.29 -15.25
N ASN A 86 6.37 17.62 -16.41
CA ASN A 86 5.14 17.16 -17.06
C ASN A 86 4.38 16.15 -16.23
N LYS A 87 5.10 15.20 -15.61
CA LYS A 87 4.51 14.19 -14.75
C LYS A 87 3.82 14.86 -13.55
N LEU A 88 4.49 15.80 -12.89
CA LEU A 88 3.93 16.55 -11.78
C LEU A 88 2.73 17.40 -12.20
N TRP A 89 2.76 18.00 -13.39
CA TRP A 89 1.63 18.79 -13.88
C TRP A 89 0.44 17.90 -14.26
N ASN A 90 0.66 16.76 -14.90
CA ASN A 90 -0.41 15.79 -15.17
C ASN A 90 -1.03 15.32 -13.84
N GLN A 91 -0.19 14.98 -12.85
CA GLN A 91 -0.67 14.61 -11.52
C GLN A 91 -1.51 15.71 -10.88
N LEU A 92 -1.09 16.99 -11.00
CA LEU A 92 -1.88 18.11 -10.49
C LEU A 92 -3.26 18.20 -11.17
N VAL A 93 -3.33 18.00 -12.49
CA VAL A 93 -4.60 18.01 -13.23
C VAL A 93 -5.48 16.84 -12.78
N ASP A 94 -4.92 15.64 -12.67
CA ASP A 94 -5.65 14.44 -12.21
C ASP A 94 -6.17 14.60 -10.78
N ASP A 95 -5.36 15.17 -9.88
CA ASP A 95 -5.73 15.45 -8.49
C ASP A 95 -6.85 16.49 -8.43
N LEU A 96 -6.80 17.55 -9.25
CA LEU A 96 -7.87 18.55 -9.34
C LEU A 96 -9.18 17.95 -9.83
N VAL A 97 -9.12 17.08 -10.85
CA VAL A 97 -10.30 16.35 -11.34
C VAL A 97 -10.88 15.45 -10.25
N LEU A 98 -10.04 14.68 -9.55
CA LEU A 98 -10.46 13.80 -8.47
C LEU A 98 -11.08 14.58 -7.29
N LEU A 99 -10.47 15.72 -6.94
CA LEU A 99 -11.00 16.62 -5.91
C LEU A 99 -12.36 17.19 -6.33
N GLY A 100 -12.54 17.55 -7.60
CA GLY A 100 -13.82 18.02 -8.13
C GLY A 100 -14.93 16.98 -8.04
N ILE A 101 -14.61 15.73 -8.38
CA ILE A 101 -15.52 14.60 -8.21
C ILE A 101 -15.90 14.41 -6.73
N ARG A 102 -14.92 14.47 -5.82
CA ARG A 102 -15.17 14.37 -4.37
C ARG A 102 -15.97 15.54 -3.80
N ALA A 103 -15.81 16.73 -4.38
CA ALA A 103 -16.56 17.92 -4.01
C ALA A 103 -18.01 17.90 -4.54
N GLY A 104 -18.45 16.83 -5.22
CA GLY A 104 -19.82 16.68 -5.72
C GLY A 104 -20.04 17.24 -7.12
N GLY A 105 -18.96 17.51 -7.88
CA GLY A 105 -19.00 18.05 -9.24
C GLY A 105 -19.43 17.06 -10.34
N GLY A 106 -19.87 15.84 -9.98
CA GLY A 106 -20.59 14.92 -10.86
C GLY A 106 -19.93 14.64 -12.23
N GLN A 107 -20.76 14.67 -13.28
CA GLN A 107 -20.44 14.31 -14.66
C GLN A 107 -19.44 15.26 -15.34
N ASP A 108 -19.41 16.53 -14.93
CA ASP A 108 -18.62 17.58 -15.60
C ASP A 108 -17.11 17.36 -15.38
N PHE A 109 -16.70 16.98 -14.16
CA PHE A 109 -15.30 16.57 -13.91
C PHE A 109 -14.95 15.22 -14.53
N LEU A 110 -15.94 14.33 -14.69
CA LEU A 110 -15.73 13.02 -15.33
C LEU A 110 -15.47 13.16 -16.84
N GLN A 111 -16.10 14.12 -17.53
CA GLN A 111 -15.81 14.40 -18.94
C GLN A 111 -14.39 14.93 -19.16
N ILE A 112 -13.85 15.68 -18.19
CA ILE A 112 -12.47 16.20 -18.23
C ILE A 112 -11.47 15.05 -18.10
N LEU A 113 -11.81 14.01 -17.32
CA LEU A 113 -11.04 12.77 -17.23
C LEU A 113 -11.01 12.03 -18.58
N ASP A 114 -12.13 11.96 -19.30
CA ASP A 114 -12.21 11.32 -20.63
C ASP A 114 -11.37 12.01 -21.71
N HIS A 115 -11.25 13.33 -21.68
CA HIS A 115 -10.54 14.10 -22.72
C HIS A 115 -9.01 13.99 -22.63
N ALA A 116 -8.46 13.60 -21.47
CA ALA A 116 -7.02 13.48 -21.28
C ALA A 116 -6.42 12.24 -21.96
N ASP A 117 -7.15 11.12 -21.93
CA ASP A 117 -6.65 9.78 -22.32
C ASP A 117 -6.69 9.55 -23.84
N HIS A 118 -7.60 10.19 -24.56
CA HIS A 118 -7.83 9.94 -26.00
C HIS A 118 -6.86 10.68 -26.95
N SER A 119 -5.98 11.54 -26.41
CA SER A 119 -5.03 12.36 -27.20
C SER A 119 -3.67 11.68 -27.46
N GLY A 120 -3.41 10.50 -26.88
CA GLY A 120 -2.09 9.87 -26.86
C GLY A 120 -1.75 8.92 -28.02
N GLY A 121 -2.48 8.95 -29.13
CA GLY A 121 -2.44 7.86 -30.12
C GLY A 121 -1.53 8.02 -31.34
N SER A 122 -1.01 9.22 -31.65
CA SER A 122 -0.25 9.45 -32.90
C SER A 122 1.19 9.86 -32.63
N ILE A 123 2.14 9.25 -33.35
CA ILE A 123 3.53 9.72 -33.39
C ILE A 123 3.54 11.01 -34.21
N PRO A 124 3.90 12.17 -33.63
CA PRO A 124 3.95 13.42 -34.37
C PRO A 124 4.95 13.30 -35.54
N PRO A 125 4.61 13.73 -36.77
CA PRO A 125 5.48 13.64 -37.94
C PRO A 125 6.60 14.70 -37.89
N CYS A 126 7.40 14.69 -36.83
CA CYS A 126 8.47 15.64 -36.57
C CYS A 126 9.83 14.92 -36.37
N PRO A 127 10.96 15.62 -36.55
CA PRO A 127 12.30 15.07 -36.30
C PRO A 127 12.41 14.48 -34.89
N ALA A 128 13.25 13.45 -34.70
CA ALA A 128 13.38 12.71 -33.44
C ALA A 128 13.66 13.61 -32.23
N GLU A 129 14.35 14.73 -32.47
CA GLU A 129 14.71 15.76 -31.51
C GLU A 129 13.49 16.57 -31.00
N GLN A 130 12.40 16.61 -31.77
CA GLN A 130 11.18 17.38 -31.46
C GLN A 130 10.01 16.51 -31.00
N ILE A 131 10.06 15.19 -31.18
CA ILE A 131 9.01 14.24 -30.78
C ILE A 131 8.67 14.39 -29.30
N PHE A 132 9.70 14.56 -28.47
CA PHE A 132 9.52 14.71 -27.03
C PHE A 132 8.75 15.99 -26.68
N LEU A 133 9.14 17.14 -27.24
CA LEU A 133 8.47 18.42 -27.05
C LEU A 133 7.02 18.43 -27.57
N CYS A 134 6.78 17.82 -28.74
CA CYS A 134 5.43 17.69 -29.31
C CYS A 134 4.51 16.83 -28.42
N ARG A 135 5.01 15.70 -27.89
CA ARG A 135 4.25 14.87 -26.93
C ARG A 135 4.00 15.58 -25.61
N LEU A 136 5.01 16.29 -25.11
CA LEU A 136 4.93 17.05 -23.86
C LEU A 136 3.82 18.12 -23.91
N LEU A 137 3.76 18.84 -25.04
CA LEU A 137 2.83 19.93 -25.26
C LEU A 137 1.50 19.50 -25.87
N LYS A 138 1.30 18.18 -26.09
CA LYS A 138 0.13 17.61 -26.78
C LYS A 138 -0.16 18.34 -28.11
N THR A 139 0.88 18.65 -28.88
CA THR A 139 0.79 19.40 -30.15
C THR A 139 1.35 18.56 -31.29
N ASP A 140 0.62 18.42 -32.39
CA ASP A 140 0.98 17.53 -33.51
C ASP A 140 2.15 18.04 -34.37
N SER A 141 2.45 19.35 -34.35
CA SER A 141 3.61 19.93 -35.04
C SER A 141 3.98 21.32 -34.50
N ILE A 142 5.27 21.60 -34.39
CA ILE A 142 5.81 22.95 -34.15
C ILE A 142 6.11 23.60 -35.51
N GLN A 143 5.29 24.55 -35.96
CA GLN A 143 5.31 25.05 -37.35
C GLN A 143 6.45 26.03 -37.70
N SER A 144 7.48 26.20 -36.87
CA SER A 144 8.53 27.20 -37.12
C SER A 144 9.93 26.61 -37.22
N ASN A 145 10.66 26.95 -38.29
CA ASN A 145 12.07 26.60 -38.48
C ASN A 145 13.05 27.58 -37.79
N ASP A 146 12.56 28.71 -37.28
CA ASP A 146 13.37 29.68 -36.54
C ASP A 146 13.30 29.40 -35.04
N ASN A 147 14.45 29.45 -34.35
CA ASN A 147 14.54 29.22 -32.90
C ASN A 147 13.55 30.11 -32.09
N ASP A 148 13.33 31.35 -32.54
CA ASP A 148 12.40 32.28 -31.89
C ASP A 148 10.92 31.88 -32.07
N GLY A 149 10.58 31.24 -33.20
CA GLY A 149 9.25 30.69 -33.41
C GLY A 149 8.98 29.45 -32.56
N ILE A 150 9.99 28.61 -32.35
CA ILE A 150 9.87 27.39 -31.53
C ILE A 150 9.60 27.81 -30.09
N VAL A 151 10.39 28.76 -29.56
CA VAL A 151 10.19 29.31 -28.21
C VAL A 151 8.78 29.87 -28.05
N ARG A 152 8.29 30.66 -29.00
CA ARG A 152 6.93 31.23 -28.95
C ARG A 152 5.83 30.17 -28.96
N SER A 153 5.96 29.13 -29.79
CA SER A 153 4.98 28.03 -29.83
C SER A 153 4.94 27.23 -28.52
N VAL A 154 6.09 27.03 -27.89
CA VAL A 154 6.20 26.39 -26.57
C VAL A 154 5.58 27.27 -25.49
N GLU A 155 5.84 28.58 -25.52
CA GLU A 155 5.23 29.55 -24.60
C GLU A 155 3.70 29.60 -24.73
N GLU A 156 3.16 29.61 -25.95
CA GLU A 156 1.72 29.58 -26.22
C GLU A 156 1.06 28.29 -25.72
N ALA A 157 1.68 27.13 -25.98
CA ALA A 157 1.19 25.84 -25.51
C ALA A 157 1.24 25.73 -23.97
N LEU A 158 2.29 26.25 -23.33
CA LEU A 158 2.38 26.32 -21.87
C LEU A 158 1.37 27.30 -21.28
N ALA A 159 1.13 28.45 -21.91
CA ALA A 159 0.13 29.42 -21.49
C ALA A 159 -1.30 28.85 -21.58
N SER A 160 -1.61 28.12 -22.66
CA SER A 160 -2.86 27.37 -22.80
C SER A 160 -2.98 26.28 -21.73
N ARG A 161 -1.90 25.51 -21.54
CA ARG A 161 -1.58 24.63 -20.38
C ARG A 161 -2.12 25.18 -19.06
N HIS A 162 -1.54 26.32 -18.70
CA HIS A 162 -1.77 27.04 -17.47
C HIS A 162 -3.20 27.59 -17.38
N SER A 163 -3.72 28.20 -18.45
CA SER A 163 -5.09 28.73 -18.48
C SER A 163 -6.11 27.63 -18.21
N SER A 164 -6.00 26.50 -18.89
CA SER A 164 -6.90 25.36 -18.69
C SER A 164 -6.82 24.80 -17.26
N THR A 165 -5.61 24.74 -16.69
CA THR A 165 -5.42 24.29 -15.30
C THR A 165 -6.05 25.26 -14.30
N MET A 166 -5.93 26.58 -14.54
CA MET A 166 -6.55 27.61 -13.71
C MET A 166 -8.07 27.63 -13.81
N GLU A 167 -8.61 27.41 -15.02
CA GLU A 167 -10.06 27.25 -15.21
C GLU A 167 -10.60 26.03 -14.45
N LEU A 168 -9.86 24.91 -14.46
CA LEU A 168 -10.21 23.74 -13.68
C LEU A 168 -10.17 24.00 -12.16
N MET A 169 -9.17 24.74 -11.67
CA MET A 169 -9.13 25.15 -10.26
C MET A 169 -10.32 26.03 -9.88
N LYS A 170 -10.68 26.98 -10.74
CA LYS A 170 -11.85 27.84 -10.51
C LYS A 170 -13.14 27.02 -10.51
N PHE A 171 -13.28 26.08 -11.43
CA PHE A 171 -14.43 25.19 -11.49
C PHE A 171 -14.56 24.32 -10.22
N LEU A 172 -13.43 23.88 -9.65
CA LEU A 172 -13.39 23.20 -8.36
C LEU A 172 -13.86 24.11 -7.21
N GLU A 173 -13.38 25.35 -7.16
CA GLU A 173 -13.80 26.34 -6.17
C GLU A 173 -15.32 26.60 -6.24
N ASP A 174 -15.84 26.85 -7.44
CA ASP A 174 -17.28 27.06 -7.69
C ASP A 174 -18.10 25.83 -7.24
N THR A 175 -17.59 24.62 -7.45
CA THR A 175 -18.24 23.37 -7.04
C THR A 175 -18.27 23.21 -5.52
N ILE A 176 -17.18 23.53 -4.84
CA ILE A 176 -17.08 23.49 -3.38
C ILE A 176 -18.05 24.51 -2.77
N ASP A 177 -18.11 25.72 -3.32
CA ASP A 177 -19.01 26.76 -2.83
C ASP A 177 -20.48 26.41 -3.09
N ALA A 178 -20.80 25.78 -4.23
CA ALA A 178 -22.14 25.25 -4.50
C ALA A 178 -22.55 24.17 -3.49
N GLN A 179 -21.64 23.24 -3.14
CA GLN A 179 -21.94 22.24 -2.10
C GLN A 179 -22.02 22.84 -0.70
N ARG A 180 -21.20 23.85 -0.39
CA ARG A 180 -21.31 24.57 0.87
C ARG A 180 -22.67 25.24 1.00
N ALA A 181 -23.13 25.94 -0.05
CA ALA A 181 -24.45 26.57 -0.08
C ALA A 181 -25.60 25.56 0.09
N LYS A 182 -25.51 24.37 -0.53
CA LYS A 182 -26.48 23.28 -0.32
C LYS A 182 -26.48 22.80 1.12
N THR A 183 -25.31 22.60 1.72
CA THR A 183 -25.17 22.17 3.12
C THR A 183 -25.72 23.20 4.09
N ASP A 184 -25.44 24.48 3.85
CA ASP A 184 -25.95 25.59 4.65
C ASP A 184 -27.48 25.70 4.52
N SER A 185 -28.04 25.52 3.31
CA SER A 185 -29.49 25.45 3.10
C SER A 185 -30.14 24.33 3.90
N ILE A 186 -29.54 23.13 3.95
CA ILE A 186 -30.05 22.02 4.78
C ILE A 186 -29.99 22.39 6.27
N ALA A 187 -28.89 23.00 6.71
CA ALA A 187 -28.71 23.40 8.09
C ALA A 187 -29.70 24.50 8.54
N GLU A 188 -30.01 25.46 7.67
CA GLU A 188 -31.03 26.48 7.92
C GLU A 188 -32.43 25.84 8.01
N GLU A 189 -32.74 24.91 7.11
CA GLU A 189 -34.02 24.21 7.06
C GLU A 189 -34.24 23.33 8.30
N LEU A 190 -33.16 22.74 8.86
CA LEU A 190 -33.20 21.99 10.14
C LEU A 190 -33.32 22.88 11.38
N ASN A 191 -32.85 24.13 11.33
CA ASN A 191 -32.82 25.06 12.48
C ASN A 191 -34.05 26.00 12.54
N GLY A 192 -34.93 25.98 11.54
CA GLY A 192 -36.15 26.79 11.52
C GLY A 192 -37.12 26.47 12.67
N LYS A 193 -37.83 27.47 13.21
CA LYS A 193 -38.89 27.23 14.20
C LYS A 193 -40.08 26.54 13.54
N LEU A 194 -40.44 25.36 14.04
CA LEU A 194 -41.39 24.44 13.42
C LEU A 194 -42.83 24.65 13.93
N TYR A 195 -43.76 24.86 13.00
CA TYR A 195 -45.18 24.50 13.15
C TYR A 195 -45.42 23.12 12.53
N THR A 196 -46.33 22.31 13.07
CA THR A 196 -46.47 20.87 12.76
C THR A 196 -46.68 20.53 11.28
N GLU A 197 -47.30 21.41 10.49
CA GLU A 197 -47.50 21.20 9.04
C GLU A 197 -46.26 21.56 8.21
N ASP A 198 -45.45 22.53 8.67
CA ASP A 198 -44.22 22.96 7.99
C ASP A 198 -43.09 21.92 8.15
N VAL A 199 -43.13 21.10 9.21
CA VAL A 199 -42.14 20.03 9.47
C VAL A 199 -42.13 18.99 8.35
N ILE A 200 -43.30 18.58 7.88
CA ILE A 200 -43.43 17.52 6.86
C ILE A 200 -42.88 18.01 5.52
N ILE A 201 -43.20 19.26 5.16
CA ILE A 201 -42.74 19.91 3.92
C ILE A 201 -41.22 20.11 3.95
N GLN A 202 -40.66 20.53 5.09
CA GLN A 202 -39.21 20.67 5.26
C GLN A 202 -38.49 19.32 5.21
N LEU A 203 -39.01 18.29 5.88
CA LEU A 203 -38.43 16.95 5.79
C LEU A 203 -38.49 16.39 4.37
N SER A 204 -39.60 16.58 3.64
CA SER A 204 -39.68 16.12 2.25
C SER A 204 -38.67 16.83 1.35
N LYS A 205 -38.42 18.13 1.57
CA LYS A 205 -37.43 18.87 0.80
C LYS A 205 -36.00 18.41 1.09
N ILE A 206 -35.66 18.13 2.35
CA ILE A 206 -34.37 17.54 2.73
C ILE A 206 -34.23 16.14 2.12
N ASP A 207 -35.27 15.31 2.17
CA ASP A 207 -35.28 13.97 1.57
C ASP A 207 -35.09 14.01 0.05
N ASP A 208 -35.72 14.95 -0.65
CA ASP A 208 -35.52 15.17 -2.09
C ASP A 208 -34.07 15.60 -2.40
N MET A 209 -33.50 16.52 -1.62
CA MET A 209 -32.09 16.92 -1.76
C MET A 209 -31.12 15.75 -1.51
N MET A 210 -31.40 14.89 -0.52
CA MET A 210 -30.60 13.70 -0.24
C MET A 210 -30.74 12.64 -1.35
N LYS A 211 -31.92 12.48 -1.94
CA LYS A 211 -32.16 11.56 -3.07
C LYS A 211 -31.39 11.98 -4.30
N ASP A 212 -31.37 13.27 -4.62
CA ASP A 212 -30.60 13.82 -5.74
C ASP A 212 -29.10 13.63 -5.55
N GLU A 213 -28.57 13.88 -4.34
CA GLU A 213 -27.16 13.63 -4.01
C GLU A 213 -26.83 12.12 -4.10
N ALA A 214 -27.70 11.25 -3.59
CA ALA A 214 -27.53 9.80 -3.71
C ALA A 214 -27.59 9.31 -5.16
N LYS A 215 -28.37 9.96 -6.02
CA LYS A 215 -28.40 9.68 -7.46
C LYS A 215 -27.10 10.12 -8.13
N ASN A 216 -26.62 11.33 -7.88
CA ASN A 216 -25.34 11.82 -8.39
C ASN A 216 -24.17 10.92 -7.98
N LEU A 217 -24.12 10.52 -6.71
CA LEU A 217 -23.07 9.60 -6.21
C LEU A 217 -23.12 8.24 -6.90
N ARG A 218 -24.32 7.70 -7.17
CA ARG A 218 -24.45 6.44 -7.94
C ARG A 218 -23.90 6.58 -9.36
N GLU A 219 -24.26 7.65 -10.05
CA GLU A 219 -23.79 7.91 -11.42
C GLU A 219 -22.26 8.04 -11.46
N VAL A 220 -21.66 8.79 -10.52
CA VAL A 220 -20.20 8.90 -10.37
C VAL A 220 -19.55 7.54 -10.12
N ILE A 221 -20.11 6.74 -9.21
CA ILE A 221 -19.59 5.40 -8.91
C ILE A 221 -19.64 4.49 -10.14
N ASP A 222 -20.71 4.55 -10.92
CA ASP A 222 -20.85 3.71 -12.11
C ASP A 222 -19.87 4.11 -13.22
N VAL A 223 -19.62 5.41 -13.42
CA VAL A 223 -18.56 5.88 -14.34
C VAL A 223 -17.18 5.45 -13.86
N LEU A 224 -16.87 5.62 -12.56
CA LEU A 224 -15.58 5.19 -12.00
C LEU A 224 -15.37 3.67 -12.12
N ARG A 225 -16.41 2.86 -11.96
CA ARG A 225 -16.33 1.40 -12.19
C ARG A 225 -16.06 1.06 -13.66
N SER A 226 -16.74 1.74 -14.59
CA SER A 226 -16.47 1.59 -16.02
C SER A 226 -15.01 1.92 -16.35
N LYS A 227 -14.47 3.01 -15.78
CA LYS A 227 -13.07 3.41 -15.96
C LYS A 227 -12.07 2.43 -15.36
N HIS A 228 -12.34 1.95 -14.14
CA HIS A 228 -11.51 0.92 -13.54
C HIS A 228 -11.46 -0.35 -14.40
N LYS A 229 -12.58 -0.72 -15.02
CA LYS A 229 -12.61 -1.84 -15.96
C LYS A 229 -11.77 -1.56 -17.20
N GLU A 230 -11.92 -0.39 -17.81
CA GLU A 230 -11.13 0.05 -18.98
C GLU A 230 -9.61 -0.01 -18.69
N TYR A 231 -9.14 0.61 -17.60
CA TYR A 231 -7.72 0.56 -17.23
C TYR A 231 -7.25 -0.85 -16.90
N SER A 232 -8.09 -1.68 -16.28
CA SER A 232 -7.75 -3.09 -16.02
C SER A 232 -7.56 -3.87 -17.33
N ASP A 233 -8.41 -3.63 -18.32
CA ASP A 233 -8.32 -4.26 -19.64
C ASP A 233 -7.08 -3.76 -20.42
N GLU A 234 -6.75 -2.46 -20.33
CA GLU A 234 -5.51 -1.89 -20.90
C GLU A 234 -4.25 -2.45 -20.25
N ILE A 235 -4.19 -2.51 -18.91
CA ILE A 235 -3.07 -3.10 -18.18
C ILE A 235 -2.89 -4.56 -18.58
N GLN A 236 -3.99 -5.32 -18.67
CA GLN A 236 -3.94 -6.72 -19.09
C GLN A 236 -3.42 -6.87 -20.52
N THR A 237 -3.81 -5.96 -21.41
CA THR A 237 -3.31 -5.90 -22.80
C THR A 237 -1.82 -5.58 -22.84
N CYS A 238 -1.36 -4.60 -22.05
CA CYS A 238 0.06 -4.25 -21.91
C CYS A 238 0.88 -5.44 -21.41
N ILE A 239 0.39 -6.17 -20.40
CA ILE A 239 1.03 -7.38 -19.88
C ILE A 239 1.13 -8.46 -20.97
N SER A 240 0.06 -8.68 -21.74
CA SER A 240 0.11 -9.66 -22.84
C SER A 240 1.10 -9.26 -23.93
N ASN A 241 1.14 -7.97 -24.31
CA ASN A 241 2.08 -7.47 -25.30
C ASN A 241 3.52 -7.60 -24.81
N HIS A 242 3.80 -7.22 -23.56
CA HIS A 242 5.13 -7.38 -22.98
C HIS A 242 5.58 -8.84 -22.96
N SER A 243 4.67 -9.77 -22.67
CA SER A 243 4.98 -11.21 -22.72
C SER A 243 5.27 -11.70 -24.15
N ALA A 244 4.57 -11.16 -25.15
CA ALA A 244 4.80 -11.46 -26.56
C ALA A 244 6.16 -10.91 -27.01
N ASP A 245 6.45 -9.65 -26.73
CA ASP A 245 7.73 -9.00 -27.03
C ASP A 245 8.89 -9.74 -26.35
N GLN A 246 8.72 -10.14 -25.09
CA GLN A 246 9.73 -10.91 -24.36
C GLN A 246 10.00 -12.27 -25.03
N SER A 247 8.97 -12.93 -25.56
CA SER A 247 9.13 -14.18 -26.30
C SER A 247 9.82 -13.98 -27.65
N GLU A 248 9.53 -12.88 -28.33
CA GLU A 248 10.17 -12.51 -29.60
C GLU A 248 11.65 -12.15 -29.40
N ILE A 249 11.98 -11.41 -28.34
CA ILE A 249 13.37 -11.11 -27.97
C ILE A 249 14.14 -12.40 -27.70
N LYS A 250 13.56 -13.36 -26.96
CA LYS A 250 14.20 -14.67 -26.71
C LYS A 250 14.43 -15.46 -28.00
N ARG A 251 13.46 -15.43 -28.93
CA ARG A 251 13.59 -16.07 -30.24
C ARG A 251 14.74 -15.45 -31.03
N VAL A 252 14.74 -14.12 -31.19
CA VAL A 252 15.77 -13.39 -31.94
C VAL A 252 17.15 -13.56 -31.32
N ALA A 253 17.26 -13.60 -29.99
CA ALA A 253 18.52 -13.86 -29.30
C ALA A 253 19.05 -15.28 -29.61
N GLY A 254 18.17 -16.29 -29.62
CA GLY A 254 18.53 -17.65 -30.02
C GLY A 254 18.97 -17.75 -31.49
N ASP A 255 18.23 -17.11 -32.40
CA ASP A 255 18.58 -17.05 -33.82
C ASP A 255 19.95 -16.39 -34.04
N LEU A 256 20.26 -15.34 -33.28
CA LEU A 256 21.55 -14.65 -33.34
C LEU A 256 22.69 -15.54 -32.83
N GLU A 257 22.47 -16.29 -31.76
CA GLU A 257 23.46 -17.23 -31.22
C GLU A 257 23.73 -18.40 -32.18
N GLU A 258 22.70 -18.91 -32.85
CA GLU A 258 22.83 -19.90 -33.93
C GLU A 258 23.67 -19.34 -35.10
N ILE A 259 23.33 -18.16 -35.60
CA ILE A 259 24.08 -17.50 -36.70
C ILE A 259 25.54 -17.24 -36.29
N MET A 260 25.79 -16.81 -35.04
CA MET A 260 27.15 -16.63 -34.53
C MET A 260 27.93 -17.95 -34.48
N ALA A 261 27.30 -19.05 -34.06
CA ALA A 261 27.92 -20.37 -34.03
C ALA A 261 28.24 -20.90 -35.45
N GLU A 262 27.34 -20.69 -36.41
CA GLU A 262 27.59 -21.00 -37.82
C GLU A 262 28.75 -20.18 -38.40
N LEU A 263 28.79 -18.87 -38.11
CA LEU A 263 29.88 -17.98 -38.53
C LEU A 263 31.22 -18.45 -37.96
N GLU A 264 31.29 -18.76 -36.67
CA GLU A 264 32.52 -19.26 -36.04
C GLU A 264 32.93 -20.63 -36.61
N GLY A 265 31.96 -21.49 -36.94
CA GLY A 265 32.20 -22.74 -37.65
C GLY A 265 32.77 -22.53 -39.06
N SER A 266 32.28 -21.53 -39.80
CA SER A 266 32.80 -21.17 -41.12
C SER A 266 34.22 -20.60 -41.05
N ARG A 267 34.51 -19.78 -40.03
CA ARG A 267 35.84 -19.23 -39.75
C ARG A 267 36.86 -20.32 -39.45
N ARG A 268 36.50 -21.31 -38.61
CA ARG A 268 37.36 -22.48 -38.34
C ARG A 268 37.70 -23.27 -39.61
N LYS A 269 36.71 -23.57 -40.45
CA LYS A 269 36.93 -24.23 -41.75
C LYS A 269 37.88 -23.45 -42.66
N LEU A 270 37.80 -22.11 -42.67
CA LEU A 270 38.70 -21.26 -43.46
C LEU A 270 40.16 -21.34 -42.98
N VAL A 271 40.36 -21.37 -41.67
CA VAL A 271 41.70 -21.51 -41.06
C VAL A 271 42.33 -22.85 -41.42
N ASP A 272 41.57 -23.95 -41.31
CA ASP A 272 42.06 -25.29 -41.65
C ASP A 272 42.51 -25.41 -43.11
N LEU A 273 41.73 -24.83 -44.03
CA LEU A 273 42.08 -24.77 -45.46
C LEU A 273 43.34 -23.95 -45.73
N ARG A 274 43.57 -22.88 -44.96
CA ARG A 274 44.76 -22.03 -45.08
C ARG A 274 46.01 -22.76 -44.57
N MET A 275 45.92 -23.47 -43.45
CA MET A 275 47.01 -24.28 -42.91
C MET A 275 47.43 -25.42 -43.85
N GLN A 276 46.48 -26.10 -44.51
CA GLN A 276 46.80 -27.13 -45.51
C GLN A 276 47.55 -26.58 -46.72
N LYS A 277 47.23 -25.36 -47.15
CA LYS A 277 47.93 -24.68 -48.25
C LYS A 277 49.37 -24.34 -47.88
N ASP A 278 49.61 -23.89 -46.65
CA ASP A 278 50.95 -23.46 -46.20
C ASP A 278 51.88 -24.66 -45.95
N ALA A 279 51.36 -25.81 -45.52
CA ALA A 279 52.12 -27.05 -45.35
C ALA A 279 52.67 -27.63 -46.67
N ALA A 280 52.01 -27.38 -47.81
CA ALA A 280 52.45 -27.86 -49.11
C ALA A 280 53.67 -27.10 -49.68
N VAL A 281 54.00 -25.91 -49.14
CA VAL A 281 55.07 -25.04 -49.64
C VAL A 281 56.44 -25.34 -49.00
N GLY A 282 56.49 -26.00 -47.84
CA GLY A 282 57.71 -26.18 -47.04
C GLY A 282 58.65 -27.34 -47.41
N ILE A 283 58.31 -28.23 -48.36
CA ILE A 283 59.02 -29.51 -48.57
C ILE A 283 60.23 -29.43 -49.54
N HIS A 284 60.52 -28.29 -50.18
CA HIS A 284 61.63 -28.20 -51.14
C HIS A 284 62.79 -27.32 -50.65
N MET A 285 63.86 -27.90 -50.08
CA MET A 285 65.29 -27.45 -50.24
C MET A 285 66.33 -28.44 -49.64
N PRO A 286 67.40 -28.87 -50.38
CA PRO A 286 68.44 -29.80 -49.88
C PRO A 286 69.82 -29.15 -49.56
N ALA A 287 70.60 -29.79 -48.67
CA ALA A 287 71.91 -29.35 -48.13
C ALA A 287 73.14 -30.16 -48.63
N PRO A 288 74.39 -29.64 -48.60
CA PRO A 288 75.60 -30.37 -49.04
C PRO A 288 76.64 -30.74 -47.94
N SER A 289 77.46 -31.76 -48.25
CA SER A 289 78.39 -32.51 -47.39
C SER A 289 79.87 -32.02 -47.41
N ALA A 290 80.65 -32.37 -46.38
CA ALA A 290 82.06 -32.02 -46.16
C ALA A 290 83.11 -33.03 -46.70
N ILE A 291 84.30 -32.54 -47.08
CA ILE A 291 85.47 -33.30 -47.59
C ILE A 291 86.69 -33.04 -46.67
N ASN A 292 87.48 -34.07 -46.35
CA ASN A 292 88.77 -33.94 -45.65
C ASN A 292 89.85 -34.87 -46.26
N GLY A 293 91.12 -34.45 -46.28
CA GLY A 293 92.24 -35.16 -46.93
C GLY A 293 93.62 -35.04 -46.26
N ASN A 294 94.24 -36.21 -46.11
CA ASN A 294 95.57 -36.70 -45.66
C ASN A 294 96.86 -35.86 -45.80
N LEU A 295 97.91 -36.17 -44.99
CA LEU A 295 99.35 -35.95 -45.30
C LEU A 295 100.33 -36.97 -44.64
N SER A 296 101.48 -37.23 -45.29
CA SER A 296 102.70 -38.00 -44.87
C SER A 296 103.99 -37.26 -45.38
N PRO A 297 105.27 -37.60 -45.03
CA PRO A 297 106.18 -36.72 -44.27
C PRO A 297 107.48 -36.25 -44.99
N GLU A 298 108.09 -35.10 -44.63
CA GLU A 298 109.41 -34.66 -45.21
C GLU A 298 110.41 -33.93 -44.25
N LYS A 299 111.68 -33.94 -44.69
CA LYS A 299 113.08 -33.67 -44.21
C LYS A 299 113.43 -32.55 -43.20
N THR A 300 114.65 -32.61 -42.65
CA THR A 300 115.19 -31.87 -41.47
C THR A 300 115.42 -30.36 -41.60
N ALA A 301 115.48 -29.77 -42.80
CA ALA A 301 115.45 -28.30 -42.96
C ALA A 301 114.01 -27.76 -42.86
N ASP A 302 113.03 -28.55 -43.32
CA ASP A 302 111.60 -28.32 -43.09
C ASP A 302 111.26 -28.43 -41.61
N ARG A 303 112.01 -29.21 -40.82
CA ARG A 303 111.83 -29.31 -39.36
C ARG A 303 112.07 -27.99 -38.63
N SER A 304 113.02 -27.15 -39.03
CA SER A 304 113.28 -25.86 -38.36
C SER A 304 112.27 -24.79 -38.77
N LYS A 305 111.87 -24.75 -40.05
CA LYS A 305 110.80 -23.90 -40.55
C LYS A 305 109.44 -24.32 -39.98
N ARG A 306 109.11 -25.62 -39.99
CA ARG A 306 107.98 -26.20 -39.26
C ARG A 306 108.06 -25.94 -37.76
N MET A 307 109.24 -25.93 -37.12
CA MET A 307 109.32 -25.62 -35.69
C MET A 307 108.97 -24.15 -35.42
N ARG A 308 109.34 -23.24 -36.32
CA ARG A 308 108.97 -21.83 -36.24
C ARG A 308 107.49 -21.64 -36.55
N GLU A 309 106.99 -22.24 -37.62
CA GLU A 309 105.57 -22.25 -37.98
C GLU A 309 104.73 -22.91 -36.89
N LEU A 310 105.18 -23.99 -36.26
CA LEU A 310 104.53 -24.64 -35.11
C LEU A 310 104.59 -23.75 -33.87
N ARG A 311 105.64 -22.96 -33.67
CA ARG A 311 105.73 -22.00 -32.58
C ARG A 311 104.77 -20.83 -32.82
N ASP A 312 104.71 -20.30 -34.03
CA ASP A 312 103.77 -19.25 -34.42
C ASP A 312 102.31 -19.78 -34.33
N LEU A 313 102.08 -21.04 -34.70
CA LEU A 313 100.78 -21.70 -34.54
C LEU A 313 100.43 -21.91 -33.07
N LEU A 314 101.41 -22.32 -32.24
CA LEU A 314 101.26 -22.47 -30.79
C LEU A 314 100.96 -21.13 -30.11
N ASP A 315 101.62 -20.06 -30.53
CA ASP A 315 101.39 -18.73 -29.97
C ASP A 315 100.04 -18.18 -30.43
N LYS A 316 99.62 -18.43 -31.68
CA LYS A 316 98.26 -18.14 -32.15
C LYS A 316 97.19 -18.95 -31.41
N THR A 317 97.42 -20.24 -31.15
CA THR A 317 96.45 -21.05 -30.40
C THR A 317 96.41 -20.67 -28.93
N LYS A 318 97.51 -20.19 -28.34
CA LYS A 318 97.50 -19.60 -27.00
C LYS A 318 96.72 -18.29 -26.94
N ILE A 319 96.91 -17.39 -27.91
CA ILE A 319 96.12 -16.15 -27.99
C ILE A 319 94.64 -16.49 -28.17
N LEU A 320 94.30 -17.37 -29.12
CA LEU A 320 92.92 -17.80 -29.34
C LEU A 320 92.32 -18.50 -28.11
N ALA A 321 93.11 -19.28 -27.37
CA ALA A 321 92.65 -19.88 -26.12
C ALA A 321 92.45 -18.85 -25.00
N ALA A 322 93.30 -17.81 -24.96
CA ALA A 322 93.13 -16.69 -24.03
C ALA A 322 91.90 -15.85 -24.37
N ASP A 323 91.66 -15.54 -25.66
CA ASP A 323 90.46 -14.85 -26.13
C ASP A 323 89.20 -15.66 -25.81
N ARG A 324 89.22 -16.98 -26.08
CA ARG A 324 88.13 -17.90 -25.74
C ARG A 324 87.85 -17.95 -24.23
N LEU A 325 88.91 -17.84 -23.42
CA LEU A 325 88.79 -17.83 -21.96
C LEU A 325 88.23 -16.50 -21.46
N SER A 326 88.63 -15.38 -22.06
CA SER A 326 88.04 -14.05 -21.82
C SER A 326 86.55 -14.03 -22.20
N GLU A 327 86.18 -14.53 -23.38
CA GLU A 327 84.77 -14.64 -23.81
C GLU A 327 83.93 -15.49 -22.83
N LEU A 328 84.52 -16.55 -22.27
CA LEU A 328 83.86 -17.39 -21.27
C LEU A 328 83.73 -16.71 -19.90
N GLU A 329 84.71 -15.90 -19.51
CA GLU A 329 84.62 -15.07 -18.30
C GLU A 329 83.56 -13.99 -18.47
N ASP A 330 83.53 -13.28 -19.59
CA ASP A 330 82.50 -12.27 -19.90
C ASP A 330 81.09 -12.90 -19.90
N ALA A 331 80.91 -14.04 -20.56
CA ALA A 331 79.62 -14.75 -20.58
C ALA A 331 79.21 -15.30 -19.19
N ARG A 332 80.19 -15.61 -18.33
CA ARG A 332 79.93 -16.02 -16.94
C ARG A 332 79.46 -14.82 -16.11
N ASP A 333 80.08 -13.66 -16.29
CA ASP A 333 79.73 -12.44 -15.58
C ASP A 333 78.35 -11.91 -16.01
N GLU A 334 78.03 -11.99 -17.31
CA GLU A 334 76.67 -11.72 -17.82
C GLU A 334 75.63 -12.66 -17.21
N ASN A 335 75.90 -13.97 -17.18
CA ASN A 335 74.99 -14.95 -16.54
C ASN A 335 74.80 -14.68 -15.05
N GLN A 336 75.87 -14.27 -14.36
CA GLN A 336 75.79 -13.93 -12.94
C GLN A 336 74.96 -12.66 -12.71
N THR A 337 75.01 -11.70 -13.64
CA THR A 337 74.18 -10.49 -13.62
C THR A 337 72.72 -10.84 -13.86
N LEU A 338 72.41 -11.63 -14.90
CA LEU A 338 71.05 -12.08 -15.20
C LEU A 338 70.44 -12.91 -14.06
N SER A 339 71.24 -13.75 -13.39
CA SER A 339 70.76 -14.53 -12.24
C SER A 339 70.40 -13.64 -11.05
N LYS A 340 71.13 -12.54 -10.81
CA LYS A 340 70.77 -11.57 -9.78
C LYS A 340 69.49 -10.81 -10.13
N GLU A 341 69.35 -10.37 -11.39
CA GLU A 341 68.12 -9.71 -11.84
C GLU A 341 66.90 -10.63 -11.72
N LEU A 342 67.06 -11.93 -12.00
CA LEU A 342 66.00 -12.91 -11.79
C LEU A 342 65.66 -13.11 -10.31
N GLU A 343 66.67 -13.12 -9.43
CA GLU A 343 66.47 -13.22 -7.98
C GLU A 343 65.76 -11.97 -7.42
N ASP A 344 66.12 -10.78 -7.90
CA ASP A 344 65.46 -9.52 -7.53
C ASP A 344 63.99 -9.50 -7.99
N LEU A 345 63.71 -9.93 -9.23
CA LEU A 345 62.33 -10.06 -9.73
C LEU A 345 61.53 -11.12 -8.97
N GLU A 346 62.15 -12.24 -8.59
CA GLU A 346 61.51 -13.26 -7.76
C GLU A 346 61.16 -12.73 -6.36
N ASN A 347 62.05 -11.92 -5.78
CA ASN A 347 61.80 -11.26 -4.50
C ASN A 347 60.70 -10.19 -4.60
N GLU A 348 60.65 -9.41 -5.68
CA GLU A 348 59.56 -8.45 -5.94
C GLU A 348 58.22 -9.15 -6.13
N LEU A 349 58.19 -10.29 -6.83
CA LEU A 349 56.97 -11.10 -7.03
C LEU A 349 56.50 -11.80 -5.75
N LYS A 350 57.40 -12.09 -4.80
CA LYS A 350 57.07 -12.67 -3.49
C LYS A 350 56.70 -11.62 -2.45
N ASP A 351 56.99 -10.35 -2.69
CA ASP A 351 56.56 -9.27 -1.81
C ASP A 351 55.08 -8.97 -2.04
N ASP A 352 54.23 -9.52 -1.17
CA ASP A 352 52.79 -9.28 -1.15
C ASP A 352 52.45 -7.78 -1.19
N LYS A 353 53.29 -6.94 -0.59
CA LYS A 353 53.10 -5.48 -0.59
C LYS A 353 53.19 -4.90 -1.99
N HIS A 354 54.06 -5.45 -2.84
CA HIS A 354 54.18 -5.02 -4.23
C HIS A 354 52.96 -5.46 -5.05
N ILE A 355 52.45 -6.69 -4.81
CA ILE A 355 51.23 -7.21 -5.43
C ILE A 355 50.02 -6.33 -5.09
N TYR A 356 49.81 -6.01 -3.80
CA TYR A 356 48.69 -5.15 -3.37
C TYR A 356 48.79 -3.72 -3.89
N SER A 357 50.02 -3.22 -4.12
CA SER A 357 50.25 -1.90 -4.73
C SER A 357 50.19 -1.88 -6.25
N SER A 358 50.06 -3.04 -6.91
CA SER A 358 49.98 -3.15 -8.36
C SER A 358 48.67 -2.56 -8.87
N ARG A 359 48.75 -1.82 -9.98
CA ARG A 359 47.59 -1.21 -10.66
C ARG A 359 46.51 -2.23 -11.05
N LEU A 360 46.91 -3.46 -11.38
CA LEU A 360 45.96 -4.52 -11.73
C LEU A 360 45.20 -5.00 -10.50
N TYR A 361 45.87 -5.12 -9.36
CA TYR A 361 45.24 -5.50 -8.10
C TYR A 361 44.27 -4.41 -7.63
N SER A 362 44.70 -3.15 -7.64
CA SER A 362 43.84 -2.02 -7.24
C SER A 362 42.59 -1.91 -8.10
N LEU A 363 42.69 -2.15 -9.42
CA LEU A 363 41.52 -2.13 -10.31
C LEU A 363 40.51 -3.25 -9.98
N VAL A 364 41.00 -4.44 -9.65
CA VAL A 364 40.14 -5.57 -9.26
C VAL A 364 39.53 -5.33 -7.87
N ASP A 365 40.29 -4.74 -6.96
CA ASP A 365 39.82 -4.35 -5.62
C ASP A 365 38.72 -3.26 -5.70
N ASP A 366 38.92 -2.24 -6.53
CA ASP A 366 37.93 -1.19 -6.81
C ASP A 366 36.64 -1.78 -7.40
N GLN A 367 36.77 -2.74 -8.33
CA GLN A 367 35.62 -3.45 -8.90
C GLN A 367 34.91 -4.30 -7.84
N LEU A 368 35.65 -4.99 -6.98
CA LEU A 368 35.10 -5.79 -5.89
C LEU A 368 34.36 -4.91 -4.88
N GLN A 369 34.91 -3.75 -4.53
CA GLN A 369 34.26 -2.79 -3.65
C GLN A 369 32.98 -2.23 -4.27
N HIS A 370 33.00 -1.87 -5.55
CA HIS A 370 31.80 -1.44 -6.28
C HIS A 370 30.69 -2.50 -6.24
N TRP A 371 31.03 -3.78 -6.48
CA TRP A 371 30.04 -4.86 -6.41
C TRP A 371 29.53 -5.09 -4.99
N ASN A 372 30.39 -4.98 -3.97
CA ASN A 372 29.96 -5.04 -2.57
C ASN A 372 28.98 -3.91 -2.22
N ASP A 373 29.25 -2.68 -2.66
CA ASP A 373 28.38 -1.53 -2.43
C ASP A 373 27.02 -1.68 -3.14
N GLU A 374 27.02 -2.25 -4.35
CA GLU A 374 25.79 -2.57 -5.09
C GLU A 374 24.98 -3.69 -4.40
N VAL A 375 25.65 -4.72 -3.89
CA VAL A 375 25.00 -5.79 -3.11
C VAL A 375 24.37 -5.25 -1.83
N GLU A 376 25.06 -4.39 -1.08
CA GLU A 376 24.49 -3.79 0.13
C GLU A 376 23.32 -2.86 -0.20
N ARG A 377 23.38 -2.11 -1.31
CA ARG A 377 22.23 -1.35 -1.82
C ARG A 377 21.03 -2.25 -2.12
N PHE A 378 21.20 -3.35 -2.84
CA PHE A 378 20.09 -4.29 -3.11
C PHE A 378 19.54 -4.95 -1.85
N LYS A 379 20.40 -5.24 -0.87
CA LYS A 379 20.00 -5.78 0.42
C LYS A 379 19.13 -4.79 1.21
N THR A 380 19.54 -3.52 1.29
CA THR A 380 18.72 -2.48 1.95
C THR A 380 17.35 -2.29 1.28
N LEU A 381 17.30 -2.34 -0.06
CA LEU A 381 16.04 -2.29 -0.81
C LEU A 381 15.16 -3.51 -0.51
N THR A 382 15.75 -4.70 -0.45
CA THR A 382 15.04 -5.95 -0.14
C THR A 382 14.46 -5.93 1.27
N ASP A 383 15.25 -5.46 2.24
CA ASP A 383 14.80 -5.32 3.64
C ASP A 383 13.63 -4.32 3.75
N SER A 384 13.68 -3.21 3.02
CA SER A 384 12.57 -2.24 2.88
C SER A 384 11.32 -2.90 2.29
N LEU A 385 11.44 -3.60 1.16
CA LEU A 385 10.31 -4.29 0.52
C LEU A 385 9.72 -5.38 1.41
N GLN A 386 10.55 -6.07 2.20
CA GLN A 386 10.10 -7.07 3.14
C GLN A 386 9.33 -6.45 4.33
N ALA A 387 9.76 -5.29 4.81
CA ALA A 387 9.02 -4.52 5.80
C ALA A 387 7.66 -4.05 5.24
N ASP A 388 7.64 -3.53 4.02
CA ASP A 388 6.42 -3.08 3.34
C ASP A 388 5.44 -4.24 3.12
N ARG A 389 5.92 -5.41 2.69
CA ARG A 389 5.10 -6.63 2.60
C ARG A 389 4.44 -6.97 3.93
N SER A 390 5.19 -6.88 5.04
CA SER A 390 4.63 -7.18 6.37
C SER A 390 3.53 -6.19 6.78
N PHE A 391 3.66 -4.92 6.38
CA PHE A 391 2.66 -3.88 6.60
C PHE A 391 1.40 -4.14 5.75
N VAL A 392 1.57 -4.44 4.46
CA VAL A 392 0.45 -4.75 3.55
C VAL A 392 -0.34 -5.95 4.04
N VAL A 393 0.33 -7.05 4.43
CA VAL A 393 -0.34 -8.25 4.96
C VAL A 393 -1.13 -7.94 6.24
N ARG A 394 -0.62 -7.05 7.11
CA ARG A 394 -1.34 -6.63 8.31
C ARG A 394 -2.60 -5.83 7.95
N ARG A 395 -2.50 -4.92 6.98
CA ARG A 395 -3.61 -4.10 6.51
C ARG A 395 -4.67 -4.93 5.78
N GLU A 396 -4.26 -5.92 5.00
CA GLU A 396 -5.15 -6.89 4.36
C GLU A 396 -5.97 -7.66 5.41
N LYS A 397 -5.32 -8.17 6.47
CA LYS A 397 -6.02 -8.85 7.58
C LYS A 397 -7.02 -7.93 8.29
N GLU A 398 -6.67 -6.66 8.49
CA GLU A 398 -7.57 -5.67 9.08
C GLU A 398 -8.79 -5.41 8.19
N VAL A 399 -8.58 -5.23 6.88
CA VAL A 399 -9.68 -5.05 5.91
C VAL A 399 -10.58 -6.28 5.87
N LYS A 400 -9.99 -7.49 5.85
CA LYS A 400 -10.75 -8.74 5.90
C LYS A 400 -11.65 -8.82 7.14
N ALA A 401 -11.12 -8.51 8.32
CA ALA A 401 -11.90 -8.49 9.56
C ALA A 401 -13.04 -7.46 9.52
N LYS A 402 -12.81 -6.28 8.90
CA LYS A 402 -13.86 -5.26 8.71
C LYS A 402 -14.96 -5.73 7.76
N VAL A 403 -14.60 -6.42 6.66
CA VAL A 403 -15.58 -7.00 5.73
C VAL A 403 -16.42 -8.07 6.44
N GLU A 404 -15.79 -9.00 7.16
CA GLU A 404 -16.50 -10.03 7.92
C GLU A 404 -17.45 -9.43 8.97
N SER A 405 -17.04 -8.35 9.65
CA SER A 405 -17.90 -7.62 10.58
C SER A 405 -19.07 -6.91 9.88
N ALA A 406 -18.84 -6.34 8.70
CA ALA A 406 -19.88 -5.67 7.92
C ALA A 406 -20.91 -6.68 7.37
N ASP A 407 -20.46 -7.85 6.93
CA ASP A 407 -21.34 -8.93 6.48
C ASP A 407 -22.16 -9.50 7.65
N ALA A 408 -21.56 -9.65 8.84
CA ALA A 408 -22.30 -10.02 10.05
C ALA A 408 -23.38 -8.99 10.42
N ALA A 409 -23.08 -7.68 10.28
CA ALA A 409 -24.06 -6.62 10.49
C ALA A 409 -25.19 -6.66 9.44
N ARG A 410 -24.85 -6.91 8.16
CA ARG A 410 -25.83 -7.04 7.08
C ARG A 410 -26.79 -8.21 7.33
N ASN A 411 -26.28 -9.37 7.73
CA ASN A 411 -27.10 -10.53 8.08
C ASN A 411 -28.04 -10.25 9.26
N MET A 412 -27.61 -9.46 10.25
CA MET A 412 -28.49 -9.01 11.34
C MET A 412 -29.58 -8.07 10.83
N MET A 413 -29.27 -7.16 9.91
CA MET A 413 -30.28 -6.28 9.29
C MET A 413 -31.28 -7.08 8.44
N ASP A 414 -30.80 -8.04 7.64
CA ASP A 414 -31.64 -8.90 6.79
C ASP A 414 -32.65 -9.74 7.60
N THR A 415 -32.35 -10.04 8.85
CA THR A 415 -33.28 -10.71 9.78
C THR A 415 -34.19 -9.74 10.54
N ALA A 416 -33.72 -8.52 10.83
CA ALA A 416 -34.50 -7.50 11.53
C ALA A 416 -35.61 -6.87 10.64
N VAL A 417 -35.32 -6.60 9.36
CA VAL A 417 -36.27 -5.99 8.42
C VAL A 417 -37.59 -6.79 8.27
N PRO A 418 -37.58 -8.09 7.95
CA PRO A 418 -38.83 -8.85 7.82
C PRO A 418 -39.57 -8.99 9.15
N ARG A 419 -38.85 -8.98 10.28
CA ARG A 419 -39.47 -8.99 11.61
C ARG A 419 -40.21 -7.69 11.92
N ILE A 420 -39.66 -6.55 11.49
CA ILE A 420 -40.33 -5.25 11.60
C ILE A 420 -41.59 -5.25 10.73
N GLU A 421 -41.50 -5.69 9.47
CA GLU A 421 -42.66 -5.80 8.57
C GLU A 421 -43.78 -6.69 9.14
N GLU A 422 -43.42 -7.81 9.77
CA GLU A 422 -44.36 -8.71 10.45
C GLU A 422 -45.05 -8.01 11.64
N LEU A 423 -44.30 -7.27 12.45
CA LEU A 423 -44.83 -6.52 13.59
C LEU A 423 -45.73 -5.36 13.14
N GLU A 424 -45.39 -4.66 12.06
CA GLU A 424 -46.22 -3.63 11.46
C GLU A 424 -47.55 -4.19 10.94
N LEU A 425 -47.51 -5.37 10.30
CA LEU A 425 -48.72 -6.06 9.86
C LEU A 425 -49.62 -6.42 11.04
N ASN A 426 -49.05 -6.96 12.12
CA ASN A 426 -49.77 -7.30 13.34
C ASN A 426 -50.39 -6.06 13.99
N LEU A 427 -49.65 -4.94 14.02
CA LEU A 427 -50.16 -3.68 14.55
C LEU A 427 -51.37 -3.16 13.75
N ARG A 428 -51.31 -3.19 12.40
CA ARG A 428 -52.45 -2.82 11.55
C ARG A 428 -53.67 -3.69 11.81
N LYS A 429 -53.47 -4.99 12.02
CA LYS A 429 -54.55 -5.92 12.37
C LYS A 429 -55.21 -5.55 13.69
N CYS A 430 -54.43 -5.27 14.74
CA CYS A 430 -54.96 -4.82 16.02
C CYS A 430 -55.72 -3.49 15.93
N ILE A 431 -55.28 -2.56 15.09
CA ILE A 431 -55.98 -1.29 14.86
C ILE A 431 -57.36 -1.53 14.23
N ILE A 432 -57.44 -2.43 13.23
CA ILE A 432 -58.72 -2.78 12.60
C ILE A 432 -59.67 -3.42 13.63
N GLU A 433 -59.18 -4.39 14.40
CA GLU A 433 -59.96 -5.05 15.45
C GLU A 433 -60.46 -4.07 16.52
N LYS A 434 -59.61 -3.10 16.92
CA LYS A 434 -60.01 -2.02 17.85
C LYS A 434 -61.16 -1.19 17.27
N ASN A 435 -61.05 -0.78 16.01
CA ASN A 435 -62.07 0.06 15.37
C ASN A 435 -63.41 -0.69 15.23
N ASP A 436 -63.38 -2.00 14.92
CA ASP A 436 -64.58 -2.82 14.85
C ASP A 436 -65.28 -2.96 16.21
N LEU A 437 -64.51 -3.09 17.30
CA LEU A 437 -65.05 -3.13 18.66
C LEU A 437 -65.62 -1.78 19.09
N GLU A 438 -64.98 -0.69 18.69
CA GLU A 438 -65.43 0.68 18.98
C GLU A 438 -66.78 0.97 18.30
N ILE A 439 -66.97 0.53 17.04
CA ILE A 439 -68.25 0.62 16.33
C ILE A 439 -69.34 -0.17 17.07
N LYS A 440 -69.07 -1.42 17.46
CA LYS A 440 -70.03 -2.26 18.21
C LYS A 440 -70.40 -1.66 19.56
N MET A 441 -69.46 -1.00 20.22
CA MET A 441 -69.70 -0.30 21.48
C MET A 441 -70.61 0.92 21.26
N GLU A 442 -70.37 1.73 20.22
CA GLU A 442 -71.19 2.89 19.86
C GLU A 442 -72.65 2.47 19.56
N GLU A 443 -72.83 1.36 18.83
CA GLU A 443 -74.15 0.76 18.55
C GLU A 443 -74.87 0.33 19.85
N ALA A 444 -74.18 -0.35 20.76
CA ALA A 444 -74.73 -0.79 22.05
C ALA A 444 -75.13 0.39 22.96
N VAL A 445 -74.40 1.51 22.88
CA VAL A 445 -74.72 2.74 23.63
C VAL A 445 -75.99 3.39 23.07
N GLN A 446 -76.19 3.42 21.75
CA GLN A 446 -77.39 3.99 21.13
C GLN A 446 -78.67 3.18 21.41
N ASP A 447 -78.57 1.85 21.56
CA ASP A 447 -79.72 0.98 21.85
C ASP A 447 -80.22 1.02 23.31
N SER A 448 -79.58 1.81 24.19
CA SER A 448 -79.84 1.81 25.64
C SER A 448 -81.00 2.70 26.10
N GLY A 449 -82.16 2.55 25.46
CA GLY A 449 -83.41 3.21 25.84
C GLY A 449 -84.16 2.57 27.03
N ARG A 450 -83.50 2.19 28.14
CA ARG A 450 -84.18 1.76 29.39
C ARG A 450 -83.38 2.15 30.64
N LYS A 451 -84.09 2.67 31.66
CA LYS A 451 -83.50 3.25 32.88
C LYS A 451 -82.70 2.26 33.76
N ASP A 452 -82.90 0.96 33.58
CA ASP A 452 -82.20 -0.08 34.36
C ASP A 452 -80.80 -0.34 33.78
N ILE A 453 -80.64 -0.17 32.46
CA ILE A 453 -79.37 -0.28 31.73
C ILE A 453 -78.43 0.89 32.07
N LYS A 454 -78.97 2.06 32.46
CA LYS A 454 -78.18 3.23 32.83
C LYS A 454 -77.40 3.03 34.13
N GLU A 455 -77.92 2.23 35.06
CA GLU A 455 -77.23 1.94 36.31
C GLU A 455 -76.17 0.84 36.11
N GLU A 456 -76.46 -0.17 35.28
CA GLU A 456 -75.45 -1.16 34.85
C GLU A 456 -74.33 -0.52 34.03
N PHE A 457 -74.63 0.40 33.11
CA PHE A 457 -73.60 1.19 32.42
C PHE A 457 -72.81 2.09 33.36
N ARG A 458 -73.40 2.60 34.45
CA ARG A 458 -72.65 3.37 35.43
C ARG A 458 -71.66 2.47 36.19
N VAL A 459 -72.07 1.25 36.53
CA VAL A 459 -71.20 0.26 37.18
C VAL A 459 -70.10 -0.19 36.22
N MET A 460 -70.43 -0.53 34.97
CA MET A 460 -69.47 -0.89 33.92
C MET A 460 -68.53 0.26 33.58
N ALA A 461 -69.01 1.50 33.46
CA ALA A 461 -68.17 2.68 33.26
C ALA A 461 -67.25 2.92 34.47
N SER A 462 -67.70 2.64 35.70
CA SER A 462 -66.84 2.72 36.88
C SER A 462 -65.77 1.62 36.88
N ALA A 463 -66.11 0.40 36.43
CA ALA A 463 -65.19 -0.72 36.32
C ALA A 463 -64.14 -0.47 35.21
N LEU A 464 -64.59 -0.04 34.03
CA LEU A 464 -63.72 0.36 32.91
C LEU A 464 -62.83 1.55 33.28
N SER A 465 -63.33 2.54 34.02
CA SER A 465 -62.51 3.64 34.52
C SER A 465 -61.44 3.16 35.51
N LYS A 466 -61.74 2.13 36.31
CA LYS A 466 -60.79 1.53 37.25
C LYS A 466 -59.71 0.73 36.52
N GLU A 467 -60.12 -0.07 35.54
CA GLU A 467 -59.21 -0.80 34.64
C GLU A 467 -58.33 0.17 33.84
N MET A 468 -58.89 1.28 33.35
CA MET A 468 -58.13 2.33 32.67
C MET A 468 -57.09 2.97 33.60
N CYS A 469 -57.46 3.29 34.85
CA CYS A 469 -56.50 3.74 35.87
C CYS A 469 -55.41 2.69 36.18
N MET A 470 -55.77 1.40 36.19
CA MET A 470 -54.81 0.32 36.42
C MET A 470 -53.86 0.13 35.23
N MET A 471 -54.37 0.19 34.00
CA MET A 471 -53.56 0.16 32.78
C MET A 471 -52.67 1.40 32.67
N GLU A 472 -53.18 2.58 33.03
CA GLU A 472 -52.39 3.81 33.05
C GLU A 472 -51.29 3.75 34.12
N ALA A 473 -51.56 3.17 35.29
CA ALA A 473 -50.55 2.90 36.31
C ALA A 473 -49.51 1.85 35.85
N GLN A 474 -49.93 0.83 35.11
CA GLN A 474 -49.02 -0.14 34.50
C GLN A 474 -48.16 0.50 33.40
N LEU A 475 -48.76 1.27 32.50
CA LEU A 475 -48.07 2.01 31.44
C LEU A 475 -47.01 2.95 32.04
N ASN A 476 -47.36 3.68 33.10
CA ASN A 476 -46.43 4.55 33.80
C ASN A 476 -45.28 3.77 34.47
N ARG A 477 -45.56 2.58 35.03
CA ARG A 477 -44.49 1.67 35.52
C ARG A 477 -43.57 1.22 34.38
N TRP A 478 -44.12 0.74 33.26
CA TRP A 478 -43.32 0.32 32.10
C TRP A 478 -42.49 1.47 31.53
N LYS A 479 -43.07 2.67 31.48
CA LYS A 479 -42.37 3.89 31.07
C LYS A 479 -41.19 4.18 32.01
N GLN A 480 -41.40 4.09 33.32
CA GLN A 480 -40.34 4.32 34.31
C GLN A 480 -39.23 3.27 34.22
N THR A 481 -39.58 1.98 34.10
CA THR A 481 -38.62 0.89 33.88
C THR A 481 -37.84 1.06 32.57
N ALA A 482 -38.47 1.55 31.51
CA ALA A 482 -37.79 1.86 30.25
C ALA A 482 -36.81 3.03 30.40
N HIS A 483 -37.16 4.08 31.16
CA HIS A 483 -36.25 5.20 31.43
C HIS A 483 -35.05 4.73 32.28
N GLU A 484 -35.27 3.89 33.28
CA GLU A 484 -34.20 3.27 34.08
C GLU A 484 -33.28 2.40 33.21
N ALA A 485 -33.84 1.61 32.29
CA ALA A 485 -33.06 0.80 31.35
C ALA A 485 -32.21 1.66 30.39
N VAL A 486 -32.74 2.79 29.92
CA VAL A 486 -31.99 3.75 29.10
C VAL A 486 -30.86 4.40 29.90
N SER A 487 -31.12 4.83 31.15
CA SER A 487 -30.10 5.39 32.05
C SER A 487 -28.97 4.39 32.31
N LEU A 488 -29.29 3.13 32.61
CA LEU A 488 -28.30 2.07 32.81
C LEU A 488 -27.51 1.76 31.52
N HIS A 489 -28.15 1.87 30.36
CA HIS A 489 -27.48 1.68 29.08
C HIS A 489 -26.52 2.84 28.75
N GLU A 490 -26.86 4.07 29.12
CA GLU A 490 -25.97 5.24 29.03
C GLU A 490 -24.76 5.12 29.98
N GLU A 491 -24.99 4.70 31.22
CA GLU A 491 -23.92 4.41 32.18
C GLU A 491 -22.99 3.30 31.68
N SER A 492 -23.55 2.22 31.12
CA SER A 492 -22.79 1.12 30.51
C SER A 492 -21.92 1.60 29.33
N LYS A 493 -22.46 2.48 28.47
CA LYS A 493 -21.68 3.12 27.39
C LYS A 493 -20.53 3.97 27.93
N SER A 494 -20.78 4.75 28.98
CA SER A 494 -19.77 5.58 29.65
C SER A 494 -18.65 4.72 30.24
N LEU A 495 -18.99 3.67 30.98
CA LEU A 495 -18.03 2.73 31.56
C LEU A 495 -17.23 1.99 30.47
N LYS A 496 -17.85 1.65 29.35
CA LYS A 496 -17.16 1.05 28.20
C LYS A 496 -16.16 2.00 27.55
N ALA A 497 -16.49 3.30 27.47
CA ALA A 497 -15.56 4.32 26.99
C ALA A 497 -14.36 4.47 27.92
N LEU A 498 -14.60 4.51 29.24
CA LEU A 498 -13.55 4.58 30.25
C LEU A 498 -12.64 3.34 30.24
N LEU A 499 -13.20 2.14 30.08
CA LEU A 499 -12.44 0.90 29.94
C LEU A 499 -11.51 0.95 28.72
N ASN A 500 -12.00 1.46 27.59
CA ASN A 500 -11.20 1.62 26.37
C ASN A 500 -10.06 2.62 26.58
N GLU A 501 -10.31 3.73 27.25
CA GLU A 501 -9.28 4.71 27.60
C GLU A 501 -8.18 4.08 28.47
N LYS A 502 -8.56 3.34 29.53
CA LYS A 502 -7.60 2.64 30.40
C LYS A 502 -6.84 1.53 29.69
N THR A 503 -7.48 0.83 28.77
CA THR A 503 -6.80 -0.17 27.92
C THR A 503 -5.75 0.48 27.01
N ASN A 504 -6.04 1.68 26.49
CA ASN A 504 -5.10 2.43 25.66
C ASN A 504 -3.92 2.99 26.49
N GLU A 505 -4.19 3.52 27.70
CA GLU A 505 -3.15 3.91 28.65
C GLU A 505 -2.22 2.74 28.98
N GLN A 506 -2.77 1.55 29.27
CA GLN A 506 -2.00 0.34 29.54
C GLN A 506 -1.08 -0.03 28.36
N LYS A 507 -1.60 0.02 27.13
CA LYS A 507 -0.81 -0.26 25.92
C LYS A 507 0.32 0.77 25.73
N CYS A 508 0.05 2.06 25.97
CA CYS A 508 1.06 3.11 25.89
C CYS A 508 2.17 2.91 26.92
N LEU A 509 1.81 2.60 28.18
CA LEU A 509 2.78 2.30 29.23
C LEU A 509 3.60 1.04 28.93
N ALA A 510 2.96 -0.01 28.40
CA ALA A 510 3.66 -1.22 27.98
C ALA A 510 4.68 -0.93 26.86
N GLY A 511 4.34 -0.06 25.90
CA GLY A 511 5.25 0.43 24.86
C GLY A 511 6.45 1.16 25.44
N LYS A 512 6.22 2.13 26.35
CA LYS A 512 7.30 2.85 27.05
C LYS A 512 8.21 1.93 27.85
N CYS A 513 7.66 0.92 28.53
CA CYS A 513 8.45 -0.08 29.25
C CYS A 513 9.32 -0.90 28.28
N ALA A 514 8.79 -1.27 27.11
CA ALA A 514 9.55 -2.00 26.10
C ALA A 514 10.71 -1.16 25.52
N GLU A 515 10.48 0.13 25.27
CA GLU A 515 11.53 1.08 24.85
C GLU A 515 12.62 1.21 25.92
N GLN A 516 12.25 1.43 27.19
CA GLN A 516 13.22 1.50 28.28
C GLN A 516 14.03 0.21 28.45
N VAL A 517 13.41 -0.96 28.22
CA VAL A 517 14.14 -2.25 28.23
C VAL A 517 15.13 -2.35 27.06
N ALA A 518 14.80 -1.83 25.88
CA ALA A 518 15.72 -1.76 24.74
C ALA A 518 16.90 -0.81 25.02
N ASP A 519 16.63 0.35 25.60
CA ASP A 519 17.66 1.31 26.01
C ASP A 519 18.60 0.70 27.04
N ILE A 520 18.06 0.02 28.06
CA ILE A 520 18.88 -0.70 29.07
C ILE A 520 19.77 -1.76 28.40
N LYS A 521 19.28 -2.49 27.39
CA LYS A 521 20.10 -3.45 26.64
C LYS A 521 21.22 -2.74 25.88
N SER A 522 20.95 -1.61 25.25
CA SER A 522 21.98 -0.82 24.53
C SER A 522 23.04 -0.23 25.47
N LEU A 523 22.64 0.24 26.65
CA LEU A 523 23.57 0.74 27.66
C LEU A 523 24.44 -0.38 28.23
N LYS A 524 23.88 -1.59 28.41
CA LYS A 524 24.67 -2.77 28.81
C LYS A 524 25.74 -3.13 27.79
N THR A 525 25.41 -3.14 26.49
CA THR A 525 26.40 -3.44 25.45
C THR A 525 27.48 -2.37 25.35
N LEU A 526 27.14 -1.09 25.58
CA LEU A 526 28.12 0.00 25.65
C LEU A 526 29.07 -0.16 26.85
N ILE A 527 28.54 -0.53 28.03
CA ILE A 527 29.36 -0.80 29.22
C ILE A 527 30.33 -1.96 28.97
N GLU A 528 29.89 -3.04 28.32
CA GLU A 528 30.76 -4.17 27.96
C GLU A 528 31.89 -3.75 27.01
N LYS A 529 31.63 -2.87 26.04
CA LYS A 529 32.67 -2.31 25.15
C LYS A 529 33.68 -1.47 25.93
N LEU A 530 33.21 -0.53 26.75
CA LEU A 530 34.08 0.31 27.58
C LEU A 530 34.90 -0.51 28.59
N GLN A 531 34.37 -1.63 29.09
CA GLN A 531 35.13 -2.56 29.93
C GLN A 531 36.26 -3.26 29.17
N LYS A 532 36.05 -3.63 27.90
CA LYS A 532 37.10 -4.20 27.04
C LYS A 532 38.19 -3.18 26.73
N GLU A 533 37.81 -1.96 26.34
CA GLU A 533 38.76 -0.85 26.09
C GLU A 533 39.57 -0.52 27.34
N LYS A 534 38.93 -0.52 28.53
CA LYS A 534 39.65 -0.37 29.80
C LYS A 534 40.68 -1.47 30.04
N GLN A 535 40.35 -2.73 29.72
CA GLN A 535 41.29 -3.85 29.86
C GLN A 535 42.47 -3.73 28.88
N GLU A 536 42.22 -3.29 27.65
CA GLU A 536 43.25 -3.04 26.64
C GLU A 536 44.19 -1.89 27.05
N LEU A 537 43.63 -0.78 27.54
CA LEU A 537 44.42 0.35 28.06
C LEU A 537 45.21 -0.01 29.33
N GLN A 538 44.70 -0.91 30.17
CA GLN A 538 45.43 -1.44 31.32
C GLN A 538 46.64 -2.26 30.87
N ILE A 539 46.50 -3.09 29.85
CA ILE A 539 47.62 -3.85 29.27
C ILE A 539 48.69 -2.89 28.73
N VAL A 540 48.28 -1.80 28.06
CA VAL A 540 49.19 -0.76 27.57
C VAL A 540 49.92 -0.06 28.72
N LEU A 541 49.21 0.33 29.79
CA LEU A 541 49.82 0.92 30.99
C LEU A 541 50.81 -0.03 31.69
N ASP A 542 50.50 -1.31 31.75
CA ASP A 542 51.38 -2.34 32.32
C ASP A 542 52.64 -2.54 31.46
N MET A 543 52.57 -2.34 30.13
CA MET A 543 53.75 -2.30 29.26
C MET A 543 54.64 -1.08 29.48
N TYR A 544 54.06 0.09 29.81
CA TYR A 544 54.82 1.34 30.07
C TYR A 544 55.36 1.45 31.50
N GLY A 545 54.92 0.60 32.43
CA GLY A 545 55.34 0.61 33.84
C GLY A 545 56.69 -0.04 34.15
N GLN A 546 57.43 -0.55 33.14
CA GLN A 546 58.68 -1.29 33.34
C GLN A 546 59.98 -0.48 33.32
N GLU A 547 59.97 0.85 33.23
CA GLU A 547 61.20 1.65 33.34
C GLU A 547 61.09 2.82 34.33
N GLY A 548 61.91 2.75 35.40
CA GLY A 548 62.38 3.91 36.15
C GLY A 548 61.92 4.02 37.61
N TYR A 549 62.79 3.62 38.54
CA TYR A 549 62.68 3.95 39.96
C TYR A 549 63.14 5.39 40.22
N ASP A 550 62.41 6.12 41.07
CA ASP A 550 63.05 6.90 42.13
C ASP A 550 62.17 6.92 43.40
N ASN A 551 62.65 6.27 44.45
CA ASN A 551 61.82 5.50 45.39
C ASN A 551 61.80 6.05 46.82
N ARG A 552 61.57 7.35 47.02
CA ARG A 552 61.33 7.84 48.39
C ARG A 552 60.24 8.91 48.50
N ASN A 553 60.33 10.00 47.77
CA ASN A 553 59.19 10.94 47.65
C ASN A 553 58.04 10.31 46.86
N LEU A 554 58.35 9.44 45.90
CA LEU A 554 57.37 8.63 45.19
C LEU A 554 56.70 7.61 46.10
N ILE A 555 57.38 7.05 47.13
CA ILE A 555 56.71 6.15 48.08
C ILE A 555 55.76 6.93 48.97
N GLU A 556 56.17 8.07 49.54
CA GLU A 556 55.28 8.88 50.40
C GLU A 556 54.12 9.50 49.60
N ILE A 557 54.37 9.96 48.37
CA ILE A 557 53.31 10.41 47.46
C ILE A 557 52.45 9.21 47.07
N LYS A 558 53.00 8.05 46.66
CA LYS A 558 52.20 6.86 46.36
C LYS A 558 51.44 6.32 47.57
N GLU A 559 51.94 6.46 48.80
CA GLU A 559 51.24 6.07 50.01
C GLU A 559 50.16 7.08 50.41
N SER A 560 50.40 8.38 50.20
CA SER A 560 49.38 9.43 50.38
C SER A 560 48.30 9.35 49.30
N GLU A 561 48.69 9.03 48.07
CA GLU A 561 47.83 8.80 46.91
C GLU A 561 47.08 7.48 47.04
N ARG A 562 47.71 6.42 47.57
CA ARG A 562 47.03 5.16 47.92
C ARG A 562 46.07 5.39 49.08
N ARG A 563 46.41 6.20 50.08
CA ARG A 563 45.47 6.60 51.14
C ARG A 563 44.31 7.44 50.59
N ALA A 564 44.57 8.40 49.72
CA ALA A 564 43.54 9.22 49.08
C ALA A 564 42.66 8.40 48.13
N ARG A 565 43.24 7.47 47.36
CA ARG A 565 42.51 6.50 46.53
C ARG A 565 41.66 5.57 47.37
N ASN A 566 42.20 5.01 48.46
CA ASN A 566 41.42 4.16 49.36
C ASN A 566 40.29 4.95 50.04
N GLN A 567 40.53 6.20 50.45
CA GLN A 567 39.48 7.08 50.98
C GLN A 567 38.42 7.42 49.92
N ALA A 568 38.83 7.70 48.68
CA ALA A 568 37.92 7.95 47.58
C ALA A 568 37.13 6.70 47.18
N GLU A 569 37.76 5.52 47.25
CA GLU A 569 37.11 4.23 46.98
C GLU A 569 36.12 3.88 48.07
N VAL A 570 36.46 4.12 49.36
CA VAL A 570 35.52 3.96 50.49
C VAL A 570 34.36 4.95 50.39
N LEU A 571 34.62 6.21 50.02
CA LEU A 571 33.56 7.20 49.81
C LEU A 571 32.70 6.85 48.60
N LYS A 572 33.31 6.33 47.52
CA LYS A 572 32.59 5.86 46.34
C LYS A 572 31.74 4.64 46.66
N SER A 573 32.26 3.66 47.39
CA SER A 573 31.49 2.49 47.81
C SER A 573 30.35 2.89 48.75
N ALA A 574 30.57 3.85 49.66
CA ALA A 574 29.51 4.38 50.53
C ALA A 574 28.45 5.15 49.74
N LEU A 575 28.83 5.91 48.71
CA LEU A 575 27.89 6.60 47.83
C LEU A 575 27.11 5.61 46.95
N ASP A 576 27.79 4.61 46.41
CA ASP A 576 27.19 3.55 45.59
C ASP A 576 26.22 2.71 46.45
N GLU A 577 26.59 2.37 47.68
CA GLU A 577 25.74 1.67 48.65
C GLU A 577 24.53 2.53 49.07
N HIS A 578 24.72 3.82 49.37
CA HIS A 578 23.62 4.73 49.65
C HIS A 578 22.69 4.92 48.45
N SER A 579 23.23 5.00 47.23
CA SER A 579 22.45 5.07 46.00
C SER A 579 21.65 3.78 45.75
N LEU A 580 22.22 2.63 46.10
CA LEU A 580 21.54 1.35 46.03
C LEU A 580 20.44 1.27 47.09
N GLU A 581 20.70 1.71 48.31
CA GLU A 581 19.71 1.77 49.39
C GLU A 581 18.53 2.67 49.02
N LEU A 582 18.78 3.85 48.42
CA LEU A 582 17.73 4.74 47.93
C LEU A 582 16.91 4.10 46.81
N ARG A 583 17.57 3.40 45.86
CA ARG A 583 16.86 2.68 44.80
C ARG A 583 16.03 1.52 45.35
N VAL A 584 16.54 0.81 46.36
CA VAL A 584 15.80 -0.26 47.05
C VAL A 584 14.62 0.33 47.81
N LYS A 585 14.80 1.41 48.57
CA LYS A 585 13.69 2.11 49.26
C LYS A 585 12.62 2.56 48.28
N ALA A 586 13.00 3.24 47.20
CA ALA A 586 12.07 3.66 46.16
C ALA A 586 11.33 2.47 45.51
N ALA A 587 12.03 1.35 45.28
CA ALA A 587 11.41 0.13 44.76
C ALA A 587 10.43 -0.49 45.77
N THR A 588 10.79 -0.57 47.05
CA THR A 588 9.91 -1.10 48.11
C THR A 588 8.70 -0.22 48.36
N GLU A 589 8.84 1.11 48.26
CA GLU A 589 7.73 2.06 48.37
C GLU A 589 6.79 1.95 47.16
N ALA A 590 7.35 1.81 45.95
CA ALA A 590 6.56 1.57 44.75
C ALA A 590 5.83 0.22 44.80
N GLU A 591 6.48 -0.84 45.29
CA GLU A 591 5.87 -2.16 45.49
C GLU A 591 4.75 -2.10 46.53
N ALA A 592 4.96 -1.43 47.67
CA ALA A 592 3.92 -1.24 48.68
C ALA A 592 2.72 -0.46 48.13
N ALA A 593 2.96 0.59 47.33
CA ALA A 593 1.89 1.36 46.68
C ALA A 593 1.11 0.50 45.66
N CYS A 594 1.81 -0.34 44.89
CA CYS A 594 1.18 -1.30 43.97
C CYS A 594 0.34 -2.34 44.74
N GLN A 595 0.88 -2.89 45.83
CA GLN A 595 0.18 -3.89 46.65
C GLN A 595 -1.07 -3.28 47.31
N GLN A 596 -0.99 -2.04 47.78
CA GLN A 596 -2.14 -1.34 48.33
C GLN A 596 -3.22 -1.13 47.25
N ARG A 597 -2.84 -0.68 46.05
CA ARG A 597 -3.79 -0.55 44.93
C ARG A 597 -4.42 -1.88 44.55
N LEU A 598 -3.64 -2.96 44.52
CA LEU A 598 -4.13 -4.29 44.23
C LEU A 598 -5.17 -4.73 45.28
N SER A 599 -4.85 -4.58 46.58
CA SER A 599 -5.77 -4.91 47.67
C SER A 599 -7.07 -4.09 47.63
N ALA A 600 -7.00 -2.82 47.23
CA ALA A 600 -8.19 -1.97 47.08
C ALA A 600 -9.06 -2.45 45.91
N THR A 601 -8.46 -2.81 44.77
CA THR A 601 -9.20 -3.36 43.63
C THR A 601 -9.78 -4.74 43.92
N GLU A 602 -9.08 -5.58 44.69
CA GLU A 602 -9.61 -6.89 45.12
C GLU A 602 -10.82 -6.73 46.06
N ALA A 603 -10.79 -5.75 46.96
CA ALA A 603 -11.93 -5.42 47.82
C ALA A 603 -13.14 -4.91 47.01
N GLU A 604 -12.91 -4.05 46.00
CA GLU A 604 -13.96 -3.57 45.10
C GLU A 604 -14.57 -4.71 44.27
N ILE A 605 -13.74 -5.63 43.75
CA ILE A 605 -14.23 -6.84 43.06
C ILE A 605 -15.08 -7.70 43.99
N ALA A 606 -14.68 -7.87 45.25
CA ALA A 606 -15.46 -8.62 46.23
C ALA A 606 -16.82 -7.96 46.52
N GLU A 607 -16.87 -6.63 46.61
CA GLU A 607 -18.12 -5.87 46.78
C GLU A 607 -19.04 -6.01 45.56
N LEU A 608 -18.50 -5.86 44.35
CA LEU A 608 -19.26 -6.01 43.11
C LEU A 608 -19.84 -7.43 42.97
N ARG A 609 -19.07 -8.45 43.35
CA ARG A 609 -19.57 -9.84 43.40
C ARG A 609 -20.72 -9.99 44.38
N ALA A 610 -20.61 -9.44 45.59
CA ALA A 610 -21.69 -9.51 46.57
C ALA A 610 -22.98 -8.79 46.11
N LYS A 611 -22.84 -7.67 45.38
CA LYS A 611 -23.97 -6.95 44.77
C LYS A 611 -24.62 -7.76 43.64
N LEU A 612 -23.82 -8.44 42.81
CA LEU A 612 -24.33 -9.34 41.78
C LEU A 612 -25.14 -10.49 42.41
N ASP A 613 -24.58 -11.16 43.43
CA ASP A 613 -25.26 -12.25 44.13
C ASP A 613 -26.57 -11.79 44.81
N ALA A 614 -26.63 -10.53 45.27
CA ALA A 614 -27.86 -9.94 45.80
C ALA A 614 -28.90 -9.72 44.70
N SER A 615 -28.50 -9.12 43.57
CA SER A 615 -29.41 -8.90 42.44
C SER A 615 -29.92 -10.21 41.85
N GLU A 616 -29.10 -11.27 41.80
CA GLU A 616 -29.54 -12.59 41.33
C GLU A 616 -30.61 -13.20 42.24
N ARG A 617 -30.49 -13.01 43.56
CA ARG A 617 -31.53 -13.42 44.52
C ARG A 617 -32.83 -12.65 44.31
N ASP A 618 -32.75 -11.32 44.14
CA ASP A 618 -33.93 -10.49 43.89
C ASP A 618 -34.65 -10.90 42.58
N ILE A 619 -33.89 -11.23 41.54
CA ILE A 619 -34.45 -11.75 40.28
C ILE A 619 -35.18 -13.08 40.50
N LEU A 620 -34.64 -13.99 41.32
CA LEU A 620 -35.28 -15.25 41.65
C LEU A 620 -36.59 -15.04 42.42
N GLU A 621 -36.61 -14.13 43.40
CA GLU A 621 -37.82 -13.78 44.16
C GLU A 621 -38.90 -13.17 43.25
N LEU A 622 -38.53 -12.22 42.38
CA LEU A 622 -39.47 -11.65 41.41
C LEU A 622 -40.02 -12.70 40.45
N LYS A 623 -39.18 -13.64 40.00
CA LYS A 623 -39.61 -14.75 39.13
C LYS A 623 -40.59 -15.68 39.84
N GLU A 624 -40.41 -15.93 41.14
CA GLU A 624 -41.34 -16.71 41.93
C GLU A 624 -42.66 -15.96 42.17
N ALA A 625 -42.60 -14.66 42.42
CA ALA A 625 -43.78 -13.80 42.54
C ALA A 625 -44.62 -13.79 41.26
N ILE A 626 -43.98 -13.68 40.09
CA ILE A 626 -44.67 -13.77 38.78
C ILE A 626 -45.37 -15.11 38.64
N LYS A 627 -44.68 -16.23 38.90
CA LYS A 627 -45.29 -17.57 38.86
C LYS A 627 -46.47 -17.72 39.81
N SER A 628 -46.43 -17.09 40.98
CA SER A 628 -47.57 -17.09 41.90
C SER A 628 -48.76 -16.32 41.33
N LYS A 629 -48.52 -15.18 40.66
CA LYS A 629 -49.57 -14.40 40.00
C LYS A 629 -50.15 -15.11 38.79
N ASP A 630 -49.35 -15.82 38.02
CA ASP A 630 -49.84 -16.65 36.91
C ASP A 630 -50.80 -17.73 37.41
N ARG A 631 -50.46 -18.43 38.51
CA ARG A 631 -51.37 -19.42 39.13
C ARG A 631 -52.67 -18.79 39.66
N GLU A 632 -52.59 -17.58 40.20
CA GLU A 632 -53.77 -16.84 40.66
C GLU A 632 -54.66 -16.43 39.48
N ALA A 633 -54.07 -16.00 38.36
CA ALA A 633 -54.78 -15.71 37.13
C ALA A 633 -55.45 -16.96 36.52
N GLU A 634 -54.75 -18.10 36.50
CA GLU A 634 -55.32 -19.39 36.08
C GLU A 634 -56.53 -19.78 36.95
N ALA A 635 -56.45 -19.58 38.27
CA ALA A 635 -57.57 -19.83 39.17
C ALA A 635 -58.78 -18.91 38.88
N TYR A 636 -58.53 -17.61 38.61
CA TYR A 636 -59.59 -16.69 38.22
C TYR A 636 -60.23 -17.08 36.88
N ILE A 637 -59.44 -17.52 35.90
CA ILE A 637 -59.96 -18.00 34.61
C ILE A 637 -60.89 -19.20 34.84
N SER A 638 -60.47 -20.18 35.66
CA SER A 638 -61.33 -21.33 36.00
C SER A 638 -62.60 -20.93 36.75
N GLU A 639 -62.55 -19.91 37.60
CA GLU A 639 -63.75 -19.38 38.27
C GLU A 639 -64.71 -18.71 37.28
N ILE A 640 -64.17 -17.90 36.34
CA ILE A 640 -64.94 -17.28 35.27
C ILE A 640 -65.59 -18.33 34.37
N GLU A 641 -64.86 -19.38 33.98
CA GLU A 641 -65.38 -20.50 33.19
C GLU A 641 -66.52 -21.22 33.92
N ASN A 642 -66.35 -21.50 35.22
CA ASN A 642 -67.40 -22.12 36.04
C ASN A 642 -68.66 -21.25 36.14
N ILE A 643 -68.49 -19.92 36.33
CA ILE A 643 -69.62 -18.97 36.36
C ILE A 643 -70.30 -18.91 34.99
N GLY A 644 -69.52 -18.88 33.91
CA GLY A 644 -70.02 -18.91 32.53
C GLY A 644 -70.90 -20.13 32.29
N GLN A 645 -70.43 -21.31 32.67
CA GLN A 645 -71.19 -22.55 32.53
C GLN A 645 -72.51 -22.54 33.33
N ALA A 646 -72.47 -22.04 34.58
CA ALA A 646 -73.67 -21.92 35.40
C ALA A 646 -74.71 -20.95 34.79
N TYR A 647 -74.23 -19.87 34.15
CA TYR A 647 -75.09 -18.92 33.46
C TYR A 647 -75.73 -19.52 32.21
N GLU A 648 -74.97 -20.29 31.42
CA GLU A 648 -75.47 -21.03 30.25
C GLU A 648 -76.55 -22.05 30.65
N ASP A 649 -76.33 -22.79 31.73
CA ASP A 649 -77.30 -23.75 32.26
C ASP A 649 -78.60 -23.05 32.70
N MET A 650 -78.49 -21.93 33.41
CA MET A 650 -79.63 -21.12 33.83
C MET A 650 -80.37 -20.52 32.63
N GLN A 651 -79.65 -20.05 31.61
CA GLN A 651 -80.24 -19.53 30.37
C GLN A 651 -81.02 -20.62 29.64
N THR A 652 -80.46 -21.83 29.56
CA THR A 652 -81.13 -23.01 28.99
C THR A 652 -82.40 -23.36 29.76
N GLN A 653 -82.35 -23.32 31.10
CA GLN A 653 -83.52 -23.54 31.95
C GLN A 653 -84.60 -22.46 31.73
N ASN A 654 -84.22 -21.18 31.65
CA ASN A 654 -85.15 -20.09 31.36
C ASN A 654 -85.80 -20.24 29.99
N GLN A 655 -85.03 -20.64 28.96
CA GLN A 655 -85.55 -20.90 27.63
C GLN A 655 -86.58 -22.03 27.63
N HIS A 656 -86.33 -23.10 28.38
CA HIS A 656 -87.28 -24.20 28.56
C HIS A 656 -88.56 -23.76 29.30
N LEU A 657 -88.45 -22.92 30.34
CA LEU A 657 -89.62 -22.36 31.04
C LEU A 657 -90.46 -21.45 30.13
N LEU A 658 -89.82 -20.60 29.32
CA LEU A 658 -90.48 -19.78 28.31
C LEU A 658 -91.24 -20.64 27.30
N GLN A 659 -90.64 -21.75 26.84
CA GLN A 659 -91.31 -22.70 25.97
C GLN A 659 -92.52 -23.35 26.65
N GLN A 660 -92.41 -23.79 27.90
CA GLN A 660 -93.55 -24.34 28.66
C GLN A 660 -94.68 -23.33 28.88
N VAL A 661 -94.36 -22.04 29.11
CA VAL A 661 -95.36 -20.97 29.20
C VAL A 661 -96.07 -20.82 27.85
N GLY A 662 -95.33 -20.76 26.75
CA GLY A 662 -95.89 -20.70 25.40
C GLY A 662 -96.82 -21.88 25.08
N GLU A 663 -96.40 -23.11 25.40
CA GLU A 663 -97.22 -24.31 25.20
C GLU A 663 -98.51 -24.28 26.05
N ARG A 664 -98.46 -23.76 27.28
CA ARG A 664 -99.65 -23.57 28.13
C ARG A 664 -100.57 -22.49 27.60
N ASP A 665 -100.03 -21.38 27.11
CA ASP A 665 -100.81 -20.31 26.51
C ASP A 665 -101.50 -20.77 25.23
N ASP A 666 -100.81 -21.54 24.38
CA ASP A 666 -101.39 -22.18 23.20
C ASP A 666 -102.52 -23.16 23.55
N TYR A 667 -102.35 -23.95 24.61
CA TYR A 667 -103.40 -24.82 25.13
C TYR A 667 -104.61 -24.01 25.63
N ASN A 668 -104.37 -22.94 26.39
CA ASN A 668 -105.43 -22.05 26.86
C ASN A 668 -106.18 -21.37 25.71
N ILE A 669 -105.46 -20.89 24.68
CA ILE A 669 -106.07 -20.31 23.47
C ILE A 669 -106.95 -21.33 22.75
N LYS A 670 -106.49 -22.59 22.61
CA LYS A 670 -107.30 -23.68 22.03
C LYS A 670 -108.56 -23.93 22.85
N LEU A 671 -108.45 -24.04 24.17
CA LEU A 671 -109.58 -24.28 25.07
C LEU A 671 -110.60 -23.13 25.01
N VAL A 672 -110.13 -21.87 25.03
CA VAL A 672 -111.00 -20.69 24.89
C VAL A 672 -111.66 -20.68 23.52
N SER A 673 -110.92 -20.97 22.45
CA SER A 673 -111.46 -21.04 21.08
C SER A 673 -112.54 -22.12 20.96
N GLU A 674 -112.34 -23.29 21.57
CA GLU A 674 -113.32 -24.36 21.63
C GLU A 674 -114.54 -23.97 22.47
N SER A 675 -114.36 -23.27 23.58
CA SER A 675 -115.44 -22.74 24.42
C SER A 675 -116.28 -21.68 23.69
N VAL A 676 -115.64 -20.81 22.88
CA VAL A 676 -116.33 -19.82 22.05
C VAL A 676 -117.09 -20.52 20.93
N LYS A 677 -116.48 -21.52 20.30
CA LYS A 677 -117.10 -22.30 19.22
C LYS A 677 -118.31 -23.09 19.71
N THR A 678 -118.21 -23.77 20.84
CA THR A 678 -119.33 -24.47 21.49
C THR A 678 -120.45 -23.51 21.91
N LYS A 679 -120.11 -22.32 22.42
CA LYS A 679 -121.09 -21.27 22.77
C LYS A 679 -121.74 -20.63 21.53
N ALA A 680 -121.03 -20.54 20.42
CA ALA A 680 -121.60 -20.12 19.13
C ALA A 680 -122.52 -21.21 18.57
N SER A 681 -122.12 -22.49 18.63
CA SER A 681 -122.96 -23.62 18.23
C SER A 681 -124.24 -23.73 19.08
N SER A 682 -124.17 -23.50 20.40
CA SER A 682 -125.35 -23.49 21.29
C SER A 682 -126.29 -22.31 21.03
N LYS A 683 -125.73 -21.14 20.66
CA LYS A 683 -126.51 -19.99 20.18
C LYS A 683 -127.17 -20.26 18.82
N LEU A 684 -126.52 -21.04 17.96
CA LEU A 684 -127.06 -21.39 16.64
C LEU A 684 -128.16 -22.45 16.73
N SER A 685 -128.07 -23.39 17.69
CA SER A 685 -129.18 -24.33 17.98
C SER A 685 -130.37 -23.64 18.66
N THR A 686 -130.15 -22.69 19.58
CA THR A 686 -131.24 -21.89 20.17
C THR A 686 -131.89 -20.92 19.16
N PHE A 687 -131.13 -20.38 18.20
CA PHE A 687 -131.69 -19.59 17.09
C PHE A 687 -132.45 -20.45 16.06
N ARG A 688 -132.01 -21.70 15.84
CA ARG A 688 -132.71 -22.68 14.99
C ARG A 688 -134.02 -23.14 15.64
N GLU A 689 -134.06 -23.31 16.96
CA GLU A 689 -135.29 -23.60 17.71
C GLU A 689 -136.24 -22.39 17.74
N ALA A 690 -135.74 -21.15 17.74
CA ALA A 690 -136.57 -19.94 17.70
C ALA A 690 -137.11 -19.58 16.29
N SER A 691 -136.53 -20.13 15.21
CA SER A 691 -136.91 -19.81 13.81
C SER A 691 -137.79 -20.86 13.13
N THR A 692 -138.19 -21.93 13.83
CA THR A 692 -139.20 -22.90 13.38
C THR A 692 -140.28 -23.09 14.45
N GLY A 693 -141.03 -22.04 14.75
CA GLY A 693 -142.33 -22.14 15.39
C GLY A 693 -143.45 -22.27 14.34
N LYS A 694 -143.94 -23.50 14.10
CA LYS A 694 -145.25 -23.72 13.48
C LYS A 694 -146.01 -24.84 14.20
N ALA A 695 -146.92 -24.35 15.05
CA ALA A 695 -148.24 -24.85 15.46
C ALA A 695 -148.43 -26.29 16.00
N PRO A 696 -149.26 -26.45 17.06
CA PRO A 696 -149.68 -27.74 17.60
C PRO A 696 -150.93 -28.29 16.87
N SER A 697 -151.02 -29.62 16.74
CA SER A 697 -152.29 -30.34 16.56
C SER A 697 -152.17 -31.80 17.00
N THR A 698 -152.95 -32.14 18.03
CA THR A 698 -153.62 -33.42 18.33
C THR A 698 -153.24 -34.65 17.49
N SER A 699 -152.65 -35.65 18.15
CA SER A 699 -153.37 -36.85 18.62
C SER A 699 -152.64 -37.52 19.78
#